data_AF-A0A2M9BGV0-F1
#
_entry.id   AF-A0A2M9BGV0-F1
#
_cell.length_a   1.000
_cell.length_b   1.000
_cell.length_c   1.000
_cell.angle_alpha   90.00
_cell.angle_beta   90.00
_cell.angle_gamma   90.00
#
_symmetry.space_group_name_H-M   'P 1'
#
loop_
_entity.id
_entity.type
_entity.pdbx_description
1 polymer ?
#
loop_
_entity_poly.entity_id
_entity_poly.type
_entity_poly.pdbx_seq_one_letter_code
_entity_poly.pdbx_strand_id
1 'polypeptide(L)'
;MLSIRPRRRRRTAAIVASSALLAGALLIPSAPAVGDPSPNAAEAATARPTGLTIGQLPAPADVGDLDAPLLGWHVGTAVQSGYRVQVAPEGDDPWDDRIWDSGRVDSPSSTNVAYDGPRLDPTTAYTWRVRTWNGRGKPSPWSKPADFSTAPDQQWGDSTPIWLGGEDDDAWGDYTLETTFSITTQNATILFRAQDTNNYYMWQVRGDGVNQLAPHKRVNGAYTELKTVPLDLDLQRNTDHTLKIEAVGDTIRTWIDGTLVDTTTDATFSSGTIGFRTGGSERNSWDDLSVTAPDGTSLYASDFSSTASDFACATTSDGRLVVGTGQNCILSEAWRDYTLETTFSITAQNATILFRAADENNYYMWQVRGDGVNELAPHKRVNGTYSVLKTVPLGIDLQRDTDYRLKIEAVGSTIRTWIDGTLVDTTTDSTFDAGTIGFRTGRTEQTTFDDLTVTGAGGSTLYANTFDAPSADFACARTTGGRLAVDVNAQCLLGEVTTDWAFLRGETELGDAPIEKAVVYATGASAEPASQYVYKLWLNGQVVGFGPTRSIANETRFDGYDVTDLVEAGQANALGALAYTTADQRFQAWLVVDHTDGTRETFGTGPEWTTMNGSVVFPQAGSIGTGFYAAPKENLQAEAYPSGFAEPGFDDSVWEHAAAKPAFDDLEATPTAKVEQELKTPVEVVEKSPGHYFLDYGKTWIGGLSLDLDGEDGQVLDLRFGEELSSPQTVRYAMRTGNTYQDLWTLRDGEQHLETWGMRVFRYVEVIGAPTGLGADDFPALAQLYPYDPDGAVFDSSDDALNQVWELSRHTVEATNHNLYVDSWTRERKAYEADSYLQMMANFFTSSDPTLGNYSLDYLLTRRTWPTEWPMYTILAFHDSYLQTGDTAGLERNYDQLVDKLPDQWIEQSTGLIRKNSGSNGGNSCTDCDIVDWPTSERDGYVFRPYNTVINAIGYRSYRDMADIATALGKDADAASFTATADRLREAANERLFDTEKGAYRDGLNADGTPVDHFAVQASVFAAAFGLPDADQASASADYVQSRGMACSVYCAAFVIESLYAGDRGDGAHDLLTDTGLRSWMNMIAKGAGATAEAWDTSLKSNMTWSHPWAASPAYTVPQGMFGIEPTTPGYATYDVRPQPGGVDWAHVTLPTLKGRIGAAYDVVDGRTDVGVSVPGNTTARVFVPTSEEGDATVYVDGVARPGTYERGFLRVDEVGAGCHVLSTSPNASVGDRLTSVCAD
;
A
#
# COMPACT_ATOMS: atom_id res chain seq x y z
N MET A 1 -7.32 -13.36 69.72
CA MET A 1 -8.30 -12.48 70.41
C MET A 1 -9.38 -12.13 69.37
N LEU A 2 -10.66 -12.46 69.61
CA LEU A 2 -11.75 -11.51 69.92
C LEU A 2 -11.84 -10.36 68.88
N SER A 3 -12.96 -10.12 68.17
CA SER A 3 -14.35 -10.21 68.64
C SER A 3 -15.45 -10.26 67.52
N ILE A 4 -16.29 -11.31 67.55
CA ILE A 4 -17.78 -11.30 67.53
C ILE A 4 -18.60 -10.83 66.28
N ARG A 5 -19.00 -11.82 65.45
CA ARG A 5 -20.38 -12.30 65.11
C ARG A 5 -21.61 -11.40 65.44
N PRO A 6 -22.70 -11.46 64.62
CA PRO A 6 -23.74 -12.48 64.89
C PRO A 6 -24.55 -13.10 63.72
N ARG A 7 -24.76 -14.43 63.84
CA ARG A 7 -26.01 -15.24 63.70
C ARG A 7 -26.74 -15.34 62.34
N ARG A 8 -26.88 -16.54 61.72
CA ARG A 8 -27.61 -17.80 62.07
C ARG A 8 -29.16 -17.78 61.94
N ARG A 9 -29.69 -18.54 60.95
CA ARG A 9 -30.65 -19.71 61.02
C ARG A 9 -31.28 -19.94 59.61
N ARG A 10 -31.25 -21.12 58.97
CA ARG A 10 -31.85 -22.46 59.25
C ARG A 10 -33.39 -22.56 59.00
N ARG A 11 -33.77 -23.39 58.00
CA ARG A 11 -34.89 -24.40 57.89
C ARG A 11 -35.55 -24.37 56.49
N THR A 12 -35.47 -25.40 55.63
CA THR A 12 -36.16 -26.73 55.59
C THR A 12 -37.68 -26.73 55.37
N ALA A 13 -38.11 -27.08 54.15
CA ALA A 13 -39.14 -28.07 53.75
C ALA A 13 -39.28 -27.99 52.21
N ALA A 14 -39.13 -29.02 51.36
CA ALA A 14 -39.56 -30.42 51.36
C ALA A 14 -41.08 -30.62 51.22
N ILE A 15 -41.50 -31.14 50.05
CA ILE A 15 -42.63 -32.08 49.86
C ILE A 15 -42.30 -32.97 48.65
N VAL A 16 -42.86 -34.18 48.66
CA VAL A 16 -42.47 -35.34 47.83
C VAL A 16 -43.66 -35.79 46.97
N ALA A 17 -43.41 -36.32 45.77
CA ALA A 17 -44.26 -37.34 45.16
C ALA A 17 -43.44 -38.25 44.22
N SER A 18 -43.54 -39.57 44.40
CA SER A 18 -42.82 -40.61 43.66
C SER A 18 -43.60 -41.14 42.46
N SER A 19 -42.91 -41.68 41.44
CA SER A 19 -43.21 -42.92 40.66
C SER A 19 -42.47 -42.88 39.30
N ALA A 20 -41.99 -43.98 38.70
CA ALA A 20 -41.69 -45.33 39.20
C ALA A 20 -40.69 -46.00 38.20
N LEU A 21 -40.11 -47.16 38.55
CA LEU A 21 -39.30 -47.94 37.60
C LEU A 21 -40.18 -48.75 36.63
N LEU A 22 -39.71 -48.91 35.38
CA LEU A 22 -39.87 -50.17 34.65
C LEU A 22 -38.60 -50.47 33.86
N ALA A 23 -38.08 -51.69 34.00
CA ALA A 23 -36.93 -52.17 33.24
C ALA A 23 -37.40 -52.97 32.02
N GLY A 24 -36.77 -52.75 30.87
CA GLY A 24 -36.92 -53.57 29.67
C GLY A 24 -35.55 -53.82 29.06
N ALA A 25 -35.06 -55.06 29.15
CA ALA A 25 -33.80 -55.45 28.53
C ALA A 25 -34.06 -55.95 27.11
N LEU A 26 -33.29 -55.45 26.14
CA LEU A 26 -33.20 -56.02 24.80
C LEU A 26 -31.75 -55.97 24.29
N LEU A 27 -31.30 -57.16 23.90
CA LEU A 27 -29.94 -57.55 23.51
C LEU A 27 -29.30 -56.63 22.46
N ILE A 28 -28.08 -56.16 22.74
CA ILE A 28 -27.15 -55.65 21.73
C ILE A 28 -26.35 -56.85 21.19
N PRO A 29 -26.27 -57.07 19.86
CA PRO A 29 -25.40 -58.11 19.30
C PRO A 29 -23.93 -57.71 19.42
N SER A 30 -23.08 -58.63 19.83
CA SER A 30 -21.63 -58.45 19.85
C SER A 30 -21.08 -58.38 18.42
N ALA A 31 -20.49 -57.24 18.05
CA ALA A 31 -19.68 -57.13 16.83
C ALA A 31 -18.45 -58.07 16.90
N PRO A 32 -17.96 -58.59 15.75
CA PRO A 32 -16.70 -59.31 15.73
C PRO A 32 -15.53 -58.36 16.02
N ALA A 33 -14.44 -58.89 16.57
CA ALA A 33 -13.24 -58.12 16.83
C ALA A 33 -12.66 -57.59 15.51
N VAL A 34 -12.58 -56.26 15.39
CA VAL A 34 -11.74 -55.57 14.40
C VAL A 34 -10.29 -55.95 14.70
N GLY A 35 -9.54 -56.36 13.68
CA GLY A 35 -8.11 -56.66 13.84
C GLY A 35 -7.32 -55.39 14.15
N ASP A 36 -6.29 -55.50 14.99
CA ASP A 36 -5.40 -54.38 15.31
C ASP A 36 -4.86 -53.72 14.03
N PRO A 37 -4.85 -52.37 13.93
CA PRO A 37 -4.13 -51.67 12.86
C PRO A 37 -2.62 -51.93 12.96
N SER A 38 -1.90 -51.66 11.86
CA SER A 38 -0.50 -52.05 11.71
C SER A 38 0.42 -51.46 12.82
N PRO A 39 1.51 -52.16 13.20
CA PRO A 39 2.32 -51.72 14.36
C PRO A 39 3.07 -50.39 14.17
N ASN A 40 3.25 -49.91 12.95
CA ASN A 40 4.29 -48.91 12.65
C ASN A 40 3.92 -47.47 13.03
N ALA A 41 2.66 -47.05 12.92
CA ALA A 41 2.24 -45.71 13.38
C ALA A 41 2.19 -45.60 14.92
N ALA A 42 2.06 -46.73 15.61
CA ALA A 42 1.77 -46.80 17.04
C ALA A 42 3.02 -46.72 17.95
N GLU A 43 4.23 -46.79 17.40
CA GLU A 43 5.48 -46.89 18.18
C GLU A 43 6.40 -45.65 18.05
N ALA A 44 6.10 -44.74 17.12
CA ALA A 44 6.88 -43.54 16.89
C ALA A 44 7.08 -42.71 18.18
N ALA A 45 8.32 -42.25 18.39
CA ALA A 45 8.56 -41.23 19.40
C ALA A 45 7.86 -39.93 18.98
N THR A 46 7.22 -39.26 19.94
CA THR A 46 6.72 -37.89 19.77
C THR A 46 7.86 -37.01 19.27
N ALA A 47 7.78 -36.59 18.00
CA ALA A 47 8.71 -35.64 17.42
C ALA A 47 8.71 -34.34 18.23
N ARG A 48 9.80 -33.59 18.19
CA ARG A 48 9.81 -32.22 18.72
C ARG A 48 8.82 -31.38 17.88
N PRO A 49 8.08 -30.43 18.47
CA PRO A 49 7.33 -29.46 17.69
C PRO A 49 8.26 -28.62 16.81
N THR A 50 7.73 -28.18 15.67
CA THR A 50 8.39 -27.37 14.63
C THR A 50 7.42 -26.29 14.14
N GLY A 51 7.83 -25.41 13.22
CA GLY A 51 6.95 -24.35 12.68
C GLY A 51 6.35 -23.48 13.78
N LEU A 52 7.19 -23.00 14.70
CA LEU A 52 6.75 -22.13 15.79
C LEU A 52 6.39 -20.76 15.21
N THR A 53 5.27 -20.19 15.62
CA THR A 53 4.83 -18.85 15.21
C THR A 53 4.27 -18.02 16.37
N ILE A 54 4.42 -16.70 16.27
CA ILE A 54 3.81 -15.66 17.10
C ILE A 54 2.99 -14.76 16.18
N GLY A 55 1.71 -14.53 16.48
CA GLY A 55 0.84 -13.75 15.58
C GLY A 55 0.73 -14.36 14.17
N GLN A 56 0.85 -15.69 14.08
CA GLN A 56 0.92 -16.47 12.82
C GLN A 56 2.20 -16.27 11.98
N LEU A 57 3.17 -15.44 12.43
CA LEU A 57 4.48 -15.21 11.81
C LEU A 57 5.60 -15.98 12.54
N PRO A 58 6.67 -16.44 11.87
CA PRO A 58 7.69 -17.30 12.50
C PRO A 58 8.59 -16.61 13.52
N ALA A 59 9.00 -15.36 13.27
CA ALA A 59 9.88 -14.56 14.14
C ALA A 59 9.63 -13.05 13.97
N PRO A 60 8.44 -12.53 14.34
CA PRO A 60 8.13 -11.10 14.20
C PRO A 60 8.95 -10.21 15.16
N ALA A 61 9.36 -9.04 14.67
CA ALA A 61 10.17 -8.08 15.43
C ALA A 61 9.34 -6.97 16.12
N ASP A 62 8.04 -6.87 15.80
CA ASP A 62 7.13 -5.80 16.22
C ASP A 62 5.76 -6.31 16.70
N VAL A 63 5.76 -7.33 17.58
CA VAL A 63 4.52 -7.87 18.15
C VAL A 63 3.79 -6.81 18.97
N GLY A 64 2.67 -6.28 18.44
CA GLY A 64 1.87 -5.22 19.06
C GLY A 64 0.89 -5.69 20.14
N ASP A 65 0.41 -6.94 20.09
CA ASP A 65 -0.37 -7.51 21.20
C ASP A 65 0.58 -7.97 22.31
N LEU A 66 0.68 -7.15 23.36
CA LEU A 66 1.52 -7.40 24.53
C LEU A 66 0.81 -8.20 25.64
N ASP A 67 -0.51 -8.36 25.56
CA ASP A 67 -1.30 -9.02 26.62
C ASP A 67 -1.58 -10.49 26.29
N ALA A 68 -1.87 -10.82 25.02
CA ALA A 68 -2.32 -12.15 24.60
C ALA A 68 -1.83 -12.62 23.21
N PRO A 69 -0.55 -12.41 22.82
CA PRO A 69 -0.06 -12.79 21.49
C PRO A 69 -0.29 -14.27 21.19
N LEU A 70 -0.71 -14.56 19.95
CA LEU A 70 -1.15 -15.89 19.52
C LEU A 70 0.02 -16.80 19.16
N LEU A 71 0.15 -17.93 19.86
CA LEU A 71 1.18 -18.94 19.65
C LEU A 71 0.71 -20.06 18.69
N GLY A 72 1.59 -20.52 17.80
CA GLY A 72 1.34 -21.66 16.89
C GLY A 72 2.52 -22.63 16.80
N TRP A 73 2.25 -23.91 16.53
CA TRP A 73 3.25 -24.94 16.28
C TRP A 73 2.71 -26.16 15.51
N HIS A 74 3.56 -26.75 14.69
CA HIS A 74 3.34 -28.04 14.03
C HIS A 74 3.75 -29.21 14.94
N VAL A 75 3.05 -30.35 14.83
CA VAL A 75 3.28 -31.55 15.67
C VAL A 75 3.72 -32.79 14.87
N GLY A 76 4.21 -32.59 13.64
CA GLY A 76 4.54 -33.68 12.71
C GLY A 76 3.29 -34.50 12.40
N THR A 77 3.35 -35.82 12.55
CA THR A 77 2.19 -36.74 12.39
C THR A 77 1.53 -37.14 13.72
N ALA A 78 1.83 -36.47 14.83
CA ALA A 78 1.28 -36.82 16.14
C ALA A 78 -0.10 -36.21 16.40
N VAL A 79 -0.96 -36.91 17.14
CA VAL A 79 -2.20 -36.35 17.71
C VAL A 79 -1.93 -35.83 19.11
N GLN A 80 -2.16 -34.53 19.34
CA GLN A 80 -1.86 -33.86 20.60
C GLN A 80 -2.99 -34.05 21.64
N SER A 81 -2.63 -34.33 22.89
CA SER A 81 -3.55 -34.37 24.04
C SER A 81 -3.27 -33.28 25.07
N GLY A 82 -2.23 -32.47 24.87
CA GLY A 82 -1.82 -31.40 25.76
C GLY A 82 -0.48 -30.81 25.36
N TYR A 83 -0.21 -29.60 25.85
CA TYR A 83 1.02 -28.85 25.59
C TYR A 83 1.59 -28.25 26.88
N ARG A 84 2.81 -27.71 26.79
CA ARG A 84 3.41 -26.81 27.77
C ARG A 84 4.31 -25.83 27.03
N VAL A 85 4.05 -24.55 27.23
CA VAL A 85 4.86 -23.44 26.73
C VAL A 85 5.72 -22.89 27.87
N GLN A 86 6.91 -22.41 27.52
CA GLN A 86 7.72 -21.52 28.35
C GLN A 86 8.10 -20.31 27.51
N VAL A 87 7.99 -19.11 28.09
CA VAL A 87 8.46 -17.84 27.51
C VAL A 87 9.40 -17.21 28.52
N ALA A 88 10.54 -16.75 28.04
CA ALA A 88 11.57 -16.07 28.80
C ALA A 88 12.04 -14.84 28.00
N PRO A 89 12.64 -13.83 28.65
CA PRO A 89 13.53 -12.91 27.95
C PRO A 89 14.60 -13.70 27.20
N GLU A 90 15.18 -13.11 26.16
CA GLU A 90 16.36 -13.67 25.51
C GLU A 90 17.55 -13.79 26.51
N GLY A 91 18.57 -14.57 26.16
CA GLY A 91 19.82 -14.66 26.94
C GLY A 91 20.35 -16.07 27.23
N ASP A 92 21.41 -16.13 28.05
CA ASP A 92 22.17 -17.36 28.35
C ASP A 92 21.48 -18.24 29.43
N ASP A 93 21.01 -19.42 29.01
CA ASP A 93 20.12 -20.35 29.77
C ASP A 93 18.86 -19.68 30.36
N PRO A 94 17.99 -19.09 29.51
CA PRO A 94 16.92 -18.17 29.91
C PRO A 94 15.76 -18.87 30.63
N TRP A 95 15.81 -20.21 30.73
CA TRP A 95 14.70 -21.02 31.22
C TRP A 95 14.60 -21.05 32.75
N ASP A 96 15.66 -20.72 33.48
CA ASP A 96 15.59 -20.56 34.93
C ASP A 96 14.88 -19.24 35.30
N ASP A 97 15.13 -18.16 34.55
CA ASP A 97 14.56 -16.81 34.72
C ASP A 97 13.30 -16.53 33.87
N ARG A 98 12.71 -17.57 33.26
CA ARG A 98 11.47 -17.48 32.45
C ARG A 98 10.34 -16.69 33.14
N ILE A 99 9.73 -15.76 32.39
CA ILE A 99 8.57 -14.98 32.87
C ILE A 99 7.27 -15.80 32.90
N TRP A 100 7.15 -16.80 32.01
CA TRP A 100 5.95 -17.63 31.93
C TRP A 100 6.25 -19.11 31.71
N ASP A 101 5.36 -19.93 32.27
CA ASP A 101 5.37 -21.38 32.16
C ASP A 101 3.93 -21.86 32.33
N SER A 102 3.28 -22.27 31.24
CA SER A 102 1.86 -22.66 31.24
C SER A 102 1.57 -23.88 32.13
N GLY A 103 2.61 -24.58 32.60
CA GLY A 103 2.48 -25.96 33.07
C GLY A 103 1.97 -26.86 31.94
N ARG A 104 1.53 -28.08 32.26
CA ARG A 104 0.83 -28.90 31.26
C ARG A 104 -0.62 -28.41 31.15
N VAL A 105 -1.01 -27.94 29.98
CA VAL A 105 -2.39 -27.66 29.61
C VAL A 105 -2.94 -28.86 28.84
N ASP A 106 -4.07 -29.41 29.29
CA ASP A 106 -4.76 -30.52 28.61
C ASP A 106 -5.66 -29.97 27.49
N SER A 107 -5.07 -29.73 26.32
CA SER A 107 -5.76 -29.24 25.12
C SER A 107 -5.13 -29.79 23.82
N PRO A 108 -5.93 -30.10 22.78
CA PRO A 108 -5.42 -30.41 21.45
C PRO A 108 -4.99 -29.18 20.66
N SER A 109 -5.25 -27.94 21.12
CA SER A 109 -4.92 -26.72 20.37
C SER A 109 -3.42 -26.59 20.10
N SER A 110 -3.08 -26.28 18.85
CA SER A 110 -1.69 -26.10 18.35
C SER A 110 -1.53 -24.83 17.50
N THR A 111 -2.60 -24.06 17.33
CA THR A 111 -2.68 -22.82 16.55
C THR A 111 -3.55 -21.85 17.32
N ASN A 112 -3.32 -20.55 17.16
CA ASN A 112 -4.07 -19.47 17.81
C ASN A 112 -4.15 -19.66 19.34
N VAL A 113 -3.08 -20.21 19.95
CA VAL A 113 -3.02 -20.44 21.39
C VAL A 113 -2.57 -19.15 22.05
N ALA A 114 -3.51 -18.36 22.58
CA ALA A 114 -3.19 -17.13 23.30
C ALA A 114 -2.18 -17.39 24.43
N TYR A 115 -1.19 -16.52 24.52
CA TYR A 115 -0.34 -16.37 25.70
C TYR A 115 -1.20 -15.98 26.92
N ASP A 116 -0.98 -16.65 28.06
CA ASP A 116 -1.73 -16.46 29.33
C ASP A 116 -0.73 -16.24 30.49
N GLY A 117 0.28 -15.41 30.23
CA GLY A 117 1.31 -15.00 31.19
C GLY A 117 1.15 -13.55 31.64
N PRO A 118 2.14 -13.01 32.39
CA PRO A 118 2.21 -11.58 32.64
C PRO A 118 2.33 -10.81 31.32
N ARG A 119 1.65 -9.66 31.19
CA ARG A 119 1.83 -8.73 30.05
C ARG A 119 3.32 -8.59 29.71
N LEU A 120 3.64 -8.71 28.43
CA LEU A 120 4.99 -8.53 27.93
C LEU A 120 5.39 -7.05 28.00
N ASP A 121 6.65 -6.80 28.35
CA ASP A 121 7.21 -5.46 28.30
C ASP A 121 7.42 -5.04 26.82
N PRO A 122 7.20 -3.76 26.46
CA PRO A 122 7.42 -3.26 25.11
C PRO A 122 8.90 -3.23 24.75
N THR A 123 9.26 -3.20 23.47
CA THR A 123 10.66 -3.18 22.98
C THR A 123 11.56 -4.24 23.63
N THR A 124 11.06 -5.46 23.80
CA THR A 124 11.75 -6.53 24.54
C THR A 124 11.80 -7.80 23.71
N ALA A 125 12.98 -8.40 23.65
CA ALA A 125 13.21 -9.68 22.99
C ALA A 125 12.82 -10.85 23.91
N TYR A 126 12.08 -11.81 23.36
CA TYR A 126 11.61 -12.99 24.06
C TYR A 126 11.92 -14.25 23.27
N THR A 127 12.49 -15.23 23.97
CA THR A 127 12.62 -16.59 23.46
C THR A 127 11.56 -17.49 24.07
N TRP A 128 10.97 -18.37 23.26
CA TRP A 128 9.95 -19.29 23.71
C TRP A 128 10.13 -20.70 23.15
N ARG A 129 9.58 -21.68 23.86
CA ARG A 129 9.59 -23.07 23.43
C ARG A 129 8.34 -23.81 23.88
N VAL A 130 7.98 -24.82 23.10
CA VAL A 130 6.82 -25.67 23.37
C VAL A 130 7.21 -27.14 23.37
N ARG A 131 6.51 -27.93 24.19
CA ARG A 131 6.48 -29.40 24.09
C ARG A 131 5.06 -29.89 24.21
N THR A 132 4.81 -31.05 23.63
CA THR A 132 3.47 -31.61 23.48
C THR A 132 3.40 -33.01 24.10
N TRP A 133 2.20 -33.50 24.34
CA TRP A 133 1.92 -34.87 24.75
C TRP A 133 1.06 -35.53 23.67
N ASN A 134 1.38 -36.76 23.28
CA ASN A 134 0.49 -37.50 22.37
C ASN A 134 -0.71 -38.11 23.11
N GLY A 135 -1.69 -38.64 22.36
CA GLY A 135 -2.85 -39.37 22.89
C GLY A 135 -2.56 -40.57 23.83
N ARG A 136 -1.31 -40.99 24.01
CA ARG A 136 -0.88 -41.99 25.01
C ARG A 136 -0.21 -41.37 26.25
N GLY A 137 -0.20 -40.04 26.37
CA GLY A 137 0.41 -39.30 27.47
C GLY A 137 1.95 -39.29 27.47
N LYS A 138 2.60 -39.59 26.34
CA LYS A 138 4.07 -39.51 26.19
C LYS A 138 4.45 -38.08 25.78
N PRO A 139 5.34 -37.38 26.51
CA PRO A 139 5.81 -36.06 26.11
C PRO A 139 6.76 -36.13 24.92
N SER A 140 6.78 -35.10 24.08
CA SER A 140 7.85 -34.81 23.13
C SER A 140 9.11 -34.27 23.85
N PRO A 141 10.27 -34.24 23.18
CA PRO A 141 11.30 -33.24 23.47
C PRO A 141 10.71 -31.82 23.34
N TRP A 142 11.35 -30.84 23.95
CA TRP A 142 11.10 -29.44 23.60
C TRP A 142 11.40 -29.19 22.12
N SER A 143 10.68 -28.26 21.52
CA SER A 143 11.03 -27.63 20.25
C SER A 143 12.47 -27.07 20.30
N LYS A 144 13.01 -26.67 19.15
CA LYS A 144 14.01 -25.59 19.20
C LYS A 144 13.33 -24.35 19.81
N PRO A 145 14.03 -23.50 20.58
CA PRO A 145 13.53 -22.17 20.86
C PRO A 145 13.24 -21.43 19.55
N ALA A 146 12.29 -20.50 19.61
CA ALA A 146 12.02 -19.52 18.58
C ALA A 146 11.87 -18.16 19.28
N ASP A 147 12.18 -17.10 18.57
CA ASP A 147 12.42 -15.79 19.16
C ASP A 147 11.50 -14.76 18.50
N PHE A 148 11.12 -13.72 19.24
CA PHE A 148 10.31 -12.61 18.75
C PHE A 148 10.62 -11.35 19.55
N SER A 149 10.24 -10.18 19.03
CA SER A 149 10.38 -8.92 19.76
C SER A 149 9.06 -8.17 19.81
N THR A 150 8.82 -7.49 20.92
CA THR A 150 7.60 -6.70 21.15
C THR A 150 7.73 -5.30 20.60
N ALA A 151 6.62 -4.76 20.10
CA ALA A 151 6.51 -3.40 19.62
C ALA A 151 6.81 -2.36 20.74
N PRO A 152 7.22 -1.13 20.38
CA PRO A 152 7.25 0.00 21.30
C PRO A 152 5.84 0.47 21.71
N ASP A 153 5.78 1.19 22.84
CA ASP A 153 4.63 2.03 23.17
C ASP A 153 4.53 3.25 22.23
N GLN A 154 3.50 4.07 22.41
CA GLN A 154 3.25 5.34 21.68
C GLN A 154 4.38 6.40 21.78
N GLN A 155 5.45 6.15 22.53
CA GLN A 155 6.60 7.05 22.68
C GLN A 155 7.90 6.27 22.48
N TRP A 156 8.63 6.63 21.42
CA TRP A 156 9.86 5.93 21.00
C TRP A 156 11.10 6.51 21.67
N GLY A 157 11.14 6.48 23.00
CA GLY A 157 12.27 6.98 23.79
C GLY A 157 12.59 8.45 23.52
N ASP A 158 13.76 8.72 22.95
CA ASP A 158 14.27 10.02 22.52
C ASP A 158 14.07 10.32 21.02
N SER A 159 13.60 9.34 20.24
CA SER A 159 13.28 9.51 18.83
C SER A 159 12.15 10.52 18.61
N THR A 160 12.35 11.40 17.64
CA THR A 160 11.38 12.40 17.16
C THR A 160 11.26 12.32 15.64
N PRO A 161 10.08 12.60 15.05
CA PRO A 161 9.99 12.73 13.60
C PRO A 161 10.85 13.88 13.08
N ILE A 162 11.49 13.65 11.94
CA ILE A 162 12.38 14.61 11.28
C ILE A 162 12.06 14.73 9.79
N TRP A 163 12.60 15.76 9.16
CA TRP A 163 12.71 15.91 7.72
C TRP A 163 13.89 16.82 7.37
N LEU A 164 13.99 17.22 6.09
CA LEU A 164 14.90 18.25 5.61
C LEU A 164 14.92 19.46 6.55
N GLY A 165 16.15 19.91 6.84
CA GLY A 165 16.40 21.29 7.24
C GLY A 165 15.95 22.28 6.15
N GLY A 166 15.95 23.55 6.52
CA GLY A 166 15.75 24.63 5.56
C GLY A 166 16.28 25.93 6.12
N GLU A 167 17.14 26.59 5.36
CA GLU A 167 17.42 28.01 5.54
C GLU A 167 16.08 28.81 5.55
N ASP A 168 15.97 29.80 6.43
CA ASP A 168 14.87 30.79 6.60
C ASP A 168 13.66 30.54 7.55
N ASP A 169 13.51 29.41 8.26
CA ASP A 169 12.48 29.35 9.33
C ASP A 169 12.84 30.26 10.54
N ASP A 170 14.13 30.49 10.77
CA ASP A 170 14.65 31.42 11.78
C ASP A 170 14.48 32.90 11.40
N ALA A 171 14.49 33.24 10.10
CA ALA A 171 14.45 34.64 9.64
C ALA A 171 13.09 35.29 9.93
N TRP A 172 11.99 34.56 9.73
CA TRP A 172 10.63 35.03 10.03
C TRP A 172 10.06 34.43 11.33
N GLY A 173 10.92 33.94 12.23
CA GLY A 173 10.55 33.43 13.55
C GLY A 173 10.17 34.56 14.53
N ASP A 174 11.15 35.02 15.30
CA ASP A 174 11.01 36.20 16.15
C ASP A 174 11.21 37.48 15.32
N TYR A 175 10.37 38.50 15.54
CA TYR A 175 10.54 39.81 14.90
C TYR A 175 9.73 40.93 15.56
N THR A 176 10.12 42.16 15.22
CA THR A 176 9.35 43.39 15.49
C THR A 176 8.80 43.94 14.18
N LEU A 177 7.49 44.17 14.14
CA LEU A 177 6.76 44.90 13.11
C LEU A 177 6.39 46.31 13.62
N GLU A 178 6.63 47.34 12.82
CA GLU A 178 6.20 48.73 13.07
C GLU A 178 5.55 49.33 11.81
N THR A 179 4.41 50.01 11.96
CA THR A 179 3.66 50.62 10.84
C THR A 179 2.72 51.73 11.30
N THR A 180 2.38 52.65 10.40
CA THR A 180 1.30 53.64 10.58
C THR A 180 0.03 53.12 9.91
N PHE A 181 -1.11 53.17 10.61
CA PHE A 181 -2.41 52.72 10.09
C PHE A 181 -3.50 53.78 10.25
N SER A 182 -4.52 53.72 9.39
CA SER A 182 -5.72 54.54 9.49
C SER A 182 -6.99 53.75 9.20
N ILE A 183 -7.98 53.86 10.07
CA ILE A 183 -9.27 53.18 9.93
C ILE A 183 -10.18 54.01 9.02
N THR A 184 -10.36 53.58 7.77
CA THR A 184 -11.31 54.22 6.85
C THR A 184 -12.75 53.79 7.17
N THR A 185 -12.97 52.53 7.55
CA THR A 185 -14.29 51.99 7.94
C THR A 185 -14.13 50.85 8.93
N GLN A 186 -14.73 51.04 10.12
CA GLN A 186 -14.86 50.05 11.20
C GLN A 186 -13.54 49.62 11.87
N ASN A 187 -12.70 48.82 11.21
CA ASN A 187 -11.54 48.17 11.80
C ASN A 187 -10.28 48.28 10.92
N ALA A 188 -9.11 48.32 11.56
CA ALA A 188 -7.81 48.02 10.95
C ALA A 188 -7.34 46.63 11.40
N THR A 189 -6.85 45.81 10.49
CA THR A 189 -6.48 44.42 10.80
C THR A 189 -5.21 44.02 10.05
N ILE A 190 -4.23 43.50 10.79
CA ILE A 190 -2.95 43.01 10.24
C ILE A 190 -2.73 41.55 10.62
N LEU A 191 -2.05 40.82 9.74
CA LEU A 191 -1.62 39.44 9.93
C LEU A 191 -0.12 39.39 10.19
N PHE A 192 0.32 38.47 11.02
CA PHE A 192 1.74 38.20 11.32
C PHE A 192 1.90 36.75 11.80
N ARG A 193 3.12 36.23 11.70
CA ARG A 193 3.43 34.79 11.72
C ARG A 193 2.45 34.01 10.85
N ALA A 194 2.32 34.48 9.61
CA ALA A 194 1.42 33.94 8.62
C ALA A 194 2.15 32.95 7.73
N GLN A 195 1.81 31.68 7.87
CA GLN A 195 2.36 30.58 7.09
C GLN A 195 1.64 30.47 5.74
N ASP A 196 0.32 30.66 5.75
CA ASP A 196 -0.51 30.68 4.54
C ASP A 196 -1.77 31.57 4.75
N THR A 197 -2.71 31.56 3.80
CA THR A 197 -3.94 32.37 3.90
C THR A 197 -5.04 31.79 4.81
N ASN A 198 -4.75 30.72 5.56
CA ASN A 198 -5.58 29.97 6.50
C ASN A 198 -4.94 29.80 7.91
N ASN A 199 -3.62 29.99 8.04
CA ASN A 199 -2.80 29.77 9.24
C ASN A 199 -1.99 31.05 9.60
N TYR A 200 -2.43 31.78 10.64
CA TYR A 200 -1.79 33.04 11.10
C TYR A 200 -2.31 33.58 12.44
N TYR A 201 -1.56 34.52 13.05
CA TYR A 201 -2.13 35.51 13.98
C TYR A 201 -2.76 36.70 13.25
N MET A 202 -3.84 37.25 13.82
CA MET A 202 -4.60 38.37 13.24
C MET A 202 -5.00 39.37 14.32
N TRP A 203 -4.36 40.53 14.35
CA TRP A 203 -4.66 41.58 15.32
C TRP A 203 -5.66 42.56 14.70
N GLN A 204 -6.89 42.57 15.22
CA GLN A 204 -7.97 43.45 14.78
C GLN A 204 -8.11 44.64 15.74
N VAL A 205 -7.77 45.83 15.25
CA VAL A 205 -7.96 47.12 15.94
C VAL A 205 -9.34 47.67 15.58
N ARG A 206 -10.24 47.67 16.56
CA ARG A 206 -11.66 48.07 16.45
C ARG A 206 -11.83 49.53 16.85
N GLY A 207 -12.17 50.40 15.89
CA GLY A 207 -12.24 51.85 16.09
C GLY A 207 -13.65 52.42 16.31
N ASP A 208 -13.80 53.73 16.09
CA ASP A 208 -15.08 54.45 15.98
C ASP A 208 -16.02 54.23 17.19
N GLY A 209 -15.48 54.39 18.40
CA GLY A 209 -16.22 54.28 19.65
C GLY A 209 -16.32 52.86 20.23
N VAL A 210 -15.77 51.84 19.54
CA VAL A 210 -15.53 50.51 20.14
C VAL A 210 -14.22 50.51 20.91
N ASN A 211 -13.17 51.14 20.36
CA ASN A 211 -11.85 51.38 20.93
C ASN A 211 -11.27 50.14 21.65
N GLN A 212 -11.05 49.08 20.87
CA GLN A 212 -10.54 47.78 21.36
C GLN A 212 -9.46 47.20 20.43
N LEU A 213 -8.51 46.47 21.00
CA LEU A 213 -7.69 45.51 20.27
C LEU A 213 -8.27 44.10 20.50
N ALA A 214 -8.43 43.33 19.43
CA ALA A 214 -8.87 41.95 19.50
C ALA A 214 -7.84 41.02 18.82
N PRO A 215 -6.93 40.42 19.61
CA PRO A 215 -6.07 39.33 19.18
C PRO A 215 -6.87 38.09 18.76
N HIS A 216 -6.57 37.55 17.57
CA HIS A 216 -7.11 36.29 17.08
C HIS A 216 -5.98 35.40 16.55
N LYS A 217 -6.25 34.10 16.50
CA LYS A 217 -5.53 33.17 15.63
C LYS A 217 -6.48 32.51 14.65
N ARG A 218 -5.95 32.10 13.49
CA ARG A 218 -6.64 31.26 12.52
C ARG A 218 -5.81 30.01 12.29
N VAL A 219 -6.41 28.83 12.43
CA VAL A 219 -5.77 27.53 12.25
C VAL A 219 -6.62 26.70 11.31
N ASN A 220 -6.05 26.15 10.24
CA ASN A 220 -6.74 25.39 9.20
C ASN A 220 -8.04 26.06 8.73
N GLY A 221 -7.99 27.39 8.60
CA GLY A 221 -9.09 28.21 8.15
C GLY A 221 -10.09 28.63 9.24
N ALA A 222 -10.10 28.02 10.42
CA ALA A 222 -11.01 28.31 11.54
C ALA A 222 -10.46 29.42 12.45
N TYR A 223 -11.31 30.36 12.87
CA TYR A 223 -10.91 31.50 13.70
C TYR A 223 -11.19 31.29 15.19
N THR A 224 -10.23 31.70 16.03
CA THR A 224 -10.39 31.83 17.49
C THR A 224 -10.01 33.25 17.92
N GLU A 225 -10.93 34.00 18.54
CA GLU A 225 -10.57 35.23 19.27
C GLU A 225 -9.88 34.81 20.58
N LEU A 226 -8.63 35.23 20.79
CA LEU A 226 -7.86 34.90 21.99
C LEU A 226 -8.35 35.71 23.19
N LYS A 227 -8.69 36.98 22.95
CA LYS A 227 -9.26 37.93 23.92
C LYS A 227 -9.72 39.22 23.21
N THR A 228 -10.43 40.06 23.96
CA THR A 228 -10.69 41.46 23.61
C THR A 228 -10.07 42.36 24.70
N VAL A 229 -9.36 43.41 24.28
CA VAL A 229 -8.63 44.35 25.15
C VAL A 229 -9.17 45.77 24.92
N PRO A 230 -9.73 46.45 25.94
CA PRO A 230 -10.16 47.84 25.80
C PRO A 230 -8.96 48.79 25.75
N LEU A 231 -9.04 49.80 24.88
CA LEU A 231 -7.99 50.79 24.68
C LEU A 231 -8.37 52.13 25.33
N ASP A 232 -7.46 52.72 26.11
CA ASP A 232 -7.60 54.08 26.65
C ASP A 232 -7.13 55.12 25.60
N LEU A 233 -7.65 54.97 24.38
CA LEU A 233 -7.28 55.71 23.17
C LEU A 233 -8.53 55.93 22.31
N ASP A 234 -8.66 57.11 21.68
CA ASP A 234 -9.77 57.43 20.79
C ASP A 234 -9.40 57.15 19.32
N LEU A 235 -9.77 55.96 18.83
CA LEU A 235 -9.47 55.49 17.47
C LEU A 235 -10.45 56.08 16.45
N GLN A 236 -10.22 57.33 16.07
CA GLN A 236 -11.07 58.05 15.12
C GLN A 236 -10.83 57.62 13.67
N ARG A 237 -11.89 57.58 12.86
CA ARG A 237 -11.78 57.25 11.43
C ARG A 237 -10.94 58.28 10.68
N ASN A 238 -10.13 57.82 9.73
CA ASN A 238 -9.23 58.65 8.91
C ASN A 238 -8.24 59.50 9.73
N THR A 239 -7.88 59.02 10.93
CA THR A 239 -6.76 59.52 11.73
C THR A 239 -5.64 58.49 11.66
N ASP A 240 -4.39 58.94 11.60
CA ASP A 240 -3.22 58.06 11.64
C ASP A 240 -2.88 57.70 13.09
N HIS A 241 -2.59 56.42 13.29
CA HIS A 241 -2.11 55.84 14.54
C HIS A 241 -0.90 54.95 14.24
N THR A 242 0.07 54.87 15.15
CA THR A 242 1.21 53.95 15.00
C THR A 242 0.90 52.63 15.70
N LEU A 243 1.29 51.52 15.07
CA LEU A 243 1.19 50.16 15.61
C LEU A 243 2.59 49.56 15.65
N LYS A 244 2.96 49.00 16.81
CA LYS A 244 4.12 48.11 16.96
C LYS A 244 3.67 46.76 17.49
N ILE A 245 4.17 45.68 16.90
CA ILE A 245 4.01 44.31 17.39
C ILE A 245 5.41 43.70 17.52
N GLU A 246 5.72 43.16 18.69
CA GLU A 246 6.95 42.40 18.96
C GLU A 246 6.52 40.96 19.24
N ALA A 247 6.86 40.02 18.37
CA ALA A 247 6.61 38.60 18.53
C ALA A 247 7.95 37.92 18.85
N VAL A 248 8.11 37.45 20.10
CA VAL A 248 9.36 36.86 20.62
C VAL A 248 9.01 35.61 21.43
N GLY A 249 9.45 34.44 20.96
CA GLY A 249 8.94 33.14 21.36
C GLY A 249 7.41 33.10 21.32
N ASP A 250 6.78 32.55 22.35
CA ASP A 250 5.32 32.54 22.50
C ASP A 250 4.72 33.90 22.89
N THR A 251 5.53 34.95 23.09
CA THR A 251 5.08 36.22 23.68
C THR A 251 4.97 37.32 22.62
N ILE A 252 3.74 37.80 22.43
CA ILE A 252 3.40 38.87 21.50
C ILE A 252 3.04 40.12 22.30
N ARG A 253 3.84 41.19 22.18
CA ARG A 253 3.56 42.51 22.79
C ARG A 253 3.06 43.47 21.73
N THR A 254 2.11 44.33 22.09
CA THR A 254 1.50 45.27 21.15
C THR A 254 1.42 46.66 21.74
N TRP A 255 1.89 47.65 20.98
CA TRP A 255 1.78 49.07 21.30
C TRP A 255 0.94 49.78 20.24
N ILE A 256 0.12 50.73 20.68
CA ILE A 256 -0.53 51.70 19.80
C ILE A 256 -0.17 53.10 20.29
N ASP A 257 0.24 53.99 19.39
CA ASP A 257 0.71 55.35 19.70
C ASP A 257 1.78 55.39 20.81
N GLY A 258 2.73 54.44 20.74
CA GLY A 258 3.82 54.27 21.71
C GLY A 258 3.41 53.73 23.09
N THR A 259 2.12 53.50 23.34
CA THR A 259 1.61 52.95 24.60
C THR A 259 1.48 51.44 24.49
N LEU A 260 2.06 50.66 25.43
CA LEU A 260 1.86 49.21 25.48
C LEU A 260 0.39 48.93 25.83
N VAL A 261 -0.36 48.38 24.88
CA VAL A 261 -1.80 48.11 25.03
C VAL A 261 -2.08 46.64 25.32
N ASP A 262 -1.22 45.71 24.90
CA ASP A 262 -1.40 44.29 25.17
C ASP A 262 -0.10 43.49 25.31
N THR A 263 -0.22 42.35 26.01
CA THR A 263 0.74 41.24 25.95
C THR A 263 -0.06 39.93 25.89
N THR A 264 0.06 39.21 24.78
CA THR A 264 -0.51 37.88 24.54
C THR A 264 0.57 36.83 24.67
N THR A 265 0.23 35.67 25.23
CA THR A 265 1.09 34.48 25.20
C THR A 265 0.31 33.36 24.53
N ASP A 266 0.79 32.89 23.39
CA ASP A 266 0.19 31.82 22.59
C ASP A 266 1.29 31.21 21.70
N ALA A 267 1.39 29.88 21.66
CA ALA A 267 2.47 29.14 21.00
C ALA A 267 2.06 28.50 19.66
N THR A 268 0.93 28.91 19.07
CA THR A 268 0.39 28.26 17.86
C THR A 268 1.19 28.55 16.59
N PHE A 269 1.83 29.72 16.49
CA PHE A 269 2.71 30.04 15.35
C PHE A 269 4.05 30.58 15.87
N SER A 270 5.14 29.88 15.55
CA SER A 270 6.52 30.24 15.86
C SER A 270 7.18 31.11 14.78
N SER A 271 6.78 30.94 13.52
CA SER A 271 7.32 31.64 12.35
C SER A 271 6.24 32.05 11.34
N GLY A 272 6.60 32.91 10.39
CA GLY A 272 5.80 33.24 9.21
C GLY A 272 5.73 34.73 8.89
N THR A 273 5.32 35.04 7.67
CA THR A 273 5.32 36.40 7.11
C THR A 273 4.20 37.29 7.66
N ILE A 274 4.04 38.48 7.08
CA ILE A 274 2.99 39.44 7.42
C ILE A 274 1.89 39.49 6.34
N GLY A 275 0.75 40.10 6.66
CA GLY A 275 -0.37 40.18 5.71
C GLY A 275 -1.49 41.11 6.13
N PHE A 276 -2.56 41.14 5.34
CA PHE A 276 -3.74 41.98 5.57
C PHE A 276 -5.04 41.23 5.35
N ARG A 277 -6.06 41.60 6.13
CA ARG A 277 -7.39 41.00 6.06
C ARG A 277 -8.46 42.03 6.39
N THR A 278 -9.63 41.94 5.75
CA THR A 278 -10.80 42.76 6.11
C THR A 278 -12.07 41.93 6.06
N GLY A 279 -12.98 42.17 7.01
CA GLY A 279 -14.36 41.74 6.93
C GLY A 279 -15.14 42.42 5.80
N GLY A 280 -16.34 41.92 5.52
CA GLY A 280 -17.21 42.45 4.44
C GLY A 280 -17.65 43.92 4.60
N SER A 281 -17.42 44.51 5.78
CA SER A 281 -17.73 45.91 6.13
C SER A 281 -16.51 46.75 6.54
N GLU A 282 -15.30 46.18 6.50
CA GLU A 282 -14.07 46.81 7.02
C GLU A 282 -13.20 47.40 5.90
N ARG A 283 -12.56 48.54 6.15
CA ARG A 283 -11.57 49.20 5.26
C ARG A 283 -10.54 49.97 6.07
N ASN A 284 -9.29 49.91 5.64
CA ASN A 284 -8.17 50.57 6.30
C ASN A 284 -7.06 50.89 5.28
N SER A 285 -6.14 51.77 5.68
CA SER A 285 -4.90 52.05 4.94
C SER A 285 -3.68 52.02 5.85
N TRP A 286 -2.54 51.67 5.27
CA TRP A 286 -1.26 51.44 5.96
C TRP A 286 -0.14 52.21 5.27
N ASP A 287 0.89 52.52 6.05
CA ASP A 287 1.98 53.42 5.71
C ASP A 287 3.21 53.07 6.60
N ASP A 288 4.41 53.48 6.19
CA ASP A 288 5.67 53.25 6.91
C ASP A 288 5.85 51.82 7.50
N LEU A 289 5.50 50.76 6.74
CA LEU A 289 5.53 49.38 7.24
C LEU A 289 6.95 48.81 7.23
N SER A 290 7.44 48.38 8.38
CA SER A 290 8.75 47.75 8.54
C SER A 290 8.68 46.53 9.44
N VAL A 291 9.53 45.54 9.15
CA VAL A 291 9.71 44.31 9.93
C VAL A 291 11.20 44.05 10.10
N THR A 292 11.64 43.80 11.34
CA THR A 292 13.05 43.65 11.71
C THR A 292 13.21 42.46 12.66
N ALA A 293 14.17 41.57 12.37
CA ALA A 293 14.56 40.45 13.21
C ALA A 293 15.36 40.90 14.46
N PRO A 294 15.51 40.04 15.50
CA PRO A 294 16.17 40.39 16.76
C PRO A 294 17.64 40.82 16.64
N ASP A 295 18.33 40.38 15.59
CA ASP A 295 19.72 40.75 15.26
C ASP A 295 19.84 42.15 14.63
N GLY A 296 18.72 42.73 14.18
CA GLY A 296 18.63 44.00 13.46
C GLY A 296 18.49 43.86 11.94
N THR A 297 18.38 42.65 11.40
CA THR A 297 18.17 42.40 9.98
C THR A 297 16.76 42.82 9.55
N SER A 298 16.64 43.57 8.45
CA SER A 298 15.34 44.01 7.93
C SER A 298 14.75 42.92 7.05
N LEU A 299 13.59 42.39 7.46
CA LEU A 299 12.87 41.31 6.77
C LEU A 299 11.92 41.86 5.69
N TYR A 300 11.32 43.02 5.96
CA TYR A 300 10.49 43.77 5.01
C TYR A 300 10.49 45.24 5.36
N ALA A 301 10.46 46.13 4.36
CA ALA A 301 10.25 47.56 4.55
C ALA A 301 9.58 48.19 3.31
N SER A 302 8.51 48.95 3.52
CA SER A 302 7.83 49.71 2.46
C SER A 302 7.11 50.94 3.01
N ASP A 303 7.37 52.08 2.39
CA ASP A 303 6.65 53.35 2.61
C ASP A 303 5.44 53.51 1.66
N PHE A 304 5.15 52.49 0.84
CA PHE A 304 4.07 52.48 -0.16
C PHE A 304 4.00 53.70 -1.09
N SER A 305 5.13 54.40 -1.29
CA SER A 305 5.28 55.51 -2.25
C SER A 305 5.29 55.04 -3.71
N SER A 306 5.56 53.75 -3.91
CA SER A 306 5.44 52.99 -5.17
C SER A 306 3.98 52.88 -5.65
N THR A 307 3.77 52.68 -6.95
CA THR A 307 2.45 52.36 -7.53
C THR A 307 2.14 50.86 -7.61
N ALA A 308 3.04 50.01 -7.13
CA ALA A 308 2.88 48.56 -7.04
C ALA A 308 2.74 48.11 -5.58
N SER A 309 1.92 47.08 -5.36
CA SER A 309 1.67 46.47 -4.04
C SER A 309 2.25 45.06 -4.00
N ASP A 310 3.04 44.77 -2.97
CA ASP A 310 3.56 43.42 -2.65
C ASP A 310 2.47 42.52 -2.03
N PHE A 311 1.31 43.10 -1.72
CA PHE A 311 0.14 42.43 -1.16
C PHE A 311 -0.97 42.34 -2.21
N ALA A 312 -1.30 41.13 -2.66
CA ALA A 312 -2.25 40.88 -3.74
C ALA A 312 -3.70 41.37 -3.45
N CYS A 313 -4.05 41.57 -2.18
CA CYS A 313 -5.38 42.02 -1.74
C CYS A 313 -5.47 43.52 -1.42
N ALA A 314 -4.44 44.30 -1.80
CA ALA A 314 -4.35 45.73 -1.52
C ALA A 314 -3.78 46.50 -2.73
N THR A 315 -4.04 47.81 -2.78
CA THR A 315 -3.50 48.69 -3.84
C THR A 315 -2.92 49.95 -3.22
N THR A 316 -1.75 50.37 -3.69
CA THR A 316 -1.11 51.63 -3.31
C THR A 316 -1.84 52.83 -3.92
N SER A 317 -2.31 53.77 -3.10
CA SER A 317 -2.98 55.01 -3.53
C SER A 317 -2.58 56.17 -2.61
N ASP A 318 -2.31 57.33 -3.20
CA ASP A 318 -1.88 58.55 -2.48
C ASP A 318 -0.71 58.34 -1.50
N GLY A 319 0.21 57.44 -1.84
CA GLY A 319 1.39 57.08 -1.04
C GLY A 319 1.13 56.09 0.09
N ARG A 320 0.00 55.36 0.07
CA ARG A 320 -0.39 54.42 1.14
C ARG A 320 -0.93 53.11 0.58
N LEU A 321 -0.73 52.02 1.31
CA LEU A 321 -1.38 50.74 1.01
C LEU A 321 -2.85 50.80 1.42
N VAL A 322 -3.78 50.62 0.47
CA VAL A 322 -5.23 50.62 0.74
C VAL A 322 -5.78 49.20 0.67
N VAL A 323 -6.36 48.71 1.77
CA VAL A 323 -6.99 47.39 1.84
C VAL A 323 -8.51 47.55 1.67
N GLY A 324 -9.05 46.90 0.63
CA GLY A 324 -10.47 46.92 0.30
C GLY A 324 -11.36 46.18 1.31
N THR A 325 -12.64 46.00 1.01
CA THR A 325 -13.57 45.16 1.79
C THR A 325 -13.42 43.68 1.44
N GLY A 326 -13.54 42.78 2.43
CA GLY A 326 -13.56 41.33 2.22
C GLY A 326 -12.23 40.73 1.71
N GLN A 327 -11.11 41.38 2.03
CA GLN A 327 -9.78 41.00 1.56
C GLN A 327 -9.10 40.01 2.52
N ASN A 328 -8.19 39.20 1.98
CA ASN A 328 -7.33 38.30 2.76
C ASN A 328 -6.09 37.96 1.92
N CYS A 329 -4.90 38.37 2.36
CA CYS A 329 -3.64 38.00 1.73
C CYS A 329 -2.47 38.09 2.72
N ILE A 330 -1.42 37.36 2.41
CA ILE A 330 -0.09 37.51 3.01
C ILE A 330 0.83 38.26 2.03
N LEU A 331 2.02 38.64 2.49
CA LEU A 331 3.10 39.17 1.67
C LEU A 331 3.40 38.17 0.56
N SER A 332 3.38 38.60 -0.70
CA SER A 332 3.49 37.70 -1.84
C SER A 332 4.90 37.69 -2.41
N GLU A 333 5.46 36.50 -2.57
CA GLU A 333 6.72 36.27 -3.29
C GLU A 333 6.61 36.43 -4.81
N ALA A 334 5.46 36.89 -5.33
CA ALA A 334 5.27 37.07 -6.76
C ALA A 334 6.20 38.18 -7.29
N TRP A 335 7.30 37.80 -7.95
CA TRP A 335 8.26 38.75 -8.50
C TRP A 335 7.60 39.67 -9.53
N ARG A 336 7.43 40.95 -9.20
CA ARG A 336 6.80 41.97 -10.06
C ARG A 336 7.82 42.70 -10.90
N ASP A 337 8.43 43.72 -10.30
CA ASP A 337 9.43 44.57 -10.93
C ASP A 337 10.83 44.09 -10.53
N TYR A 338 11.62 43.65 -11.50
CA TYR A 338 12.96 43.10 -11.27
C TYR A 338 13.89 43.24 -12.48
N THR A 339 15.18 43.09 -12.21
CA THR A 339 16.23 42.92 -13.21
C THR A 339 16.78 41.51 -13.14
N LEU A 340 16.79 40.80 -14.26
CA LEU A 340 17.56 39.57 -14.47
C LEU A 340 18.88 39.90 -15.17
N GLU A 341 19.99 39.33 -14.72
CA GLU A 341 21.30 39.36 -15.37
C GLU A 341 21.91 37.96 -15.40
N THR A 342 22.52 37.56 -16.52
CA THR A 342 23.19 36.26 -16.66
C THR A 342 24.20 36.27 -17.81
N THR A 343 25.22 35.44 -17.71
CA THR A 343 26.16 35.13 -18.78
C THR A 343 25.59 33.94 -19.56
N PHE A 344 25.54 34.01 -20.88
CA PHE A 344 25.03 32.92 -21.72
C PHE A 344 25.93 32.62 -22.91
N SER A 345 25.93 31.37 -23.35
CA SER A 345 26.73 30.87 -24.48
C SER A 345 25.85 29.98 -25.36
N ILE A 346 25.65 30.37 -26.63
CA ILE A 346 24.83 29.59 -27.58
C ILE A 346 25.67 28.42 -28.10
N THR A 347 25.31 27.18 -27.72
CA THR A 347 25.93 25.96 -28.26
C THR A 347 25.22 25.49 -29.53
N ALA A 348 23.89 25.68 -29.62
CA ALA A 348 23.12 25.46 -30.85
C ALA A 348 22.03 26.54 -31.08
N GLN A 349 22.09 27.19 -32.25
CA GLN A 349 21.14 28.18 -32.80
C GLN A 349 20.78 29.39 -31.92
N ASN A 350 20.02 29.19 -30.84
CA ASN A 350 19.33 30.26 -30.11
C ASN A 350 19.44 30.05 -28.59
N ALA A 351 19.55 31.16 -27.84
CA ALA A 351 19.34 31.20 -26.39
C ALA A 351 17.96 31.76 -26.08
N THR A 352 17.24 31.20 -25.10
CA THR A 352 15.91 31.69 -24.72
C THR A 352 15.72 31.73 -23.21
N ILE A 353 15.26 32.87 -22.71
CA ILE A 353 14.89 33.08 -21.31
C ILE A 353 13.41 33.43 -21.18
N LEU A 354 12.78 32.84 -20.17
CA LEU A 354 11.41 33.11 -19.73
C LEU A 354 11.46 34.06 -18.53
N PHE A 355 10.53 35.00 -18.46
CA PHE A 355 10.41 35.94 -17.33
C PHE A 355 8.98 36.49 -17.23
N ARG A 356 8.63 36.94 -16.03
CA ARG A 356 7.24 37.13 -15.57
C ARG A 356 6.37 35.93 -15.94
N ALA A 357 6.90 34.76 -15.60
CA ALA A 357 6.22 33.50 -15.79
C ALA A 357 5.32 33.21 -14.59
N ALA A 358 4.01 33.21 -14.82
CA ALA A 358 3.04 32.82 -13.81
C ALA A 358 2.86 31.29 -13.79
N ASP A 359 3.00 30.65 -14.95
CA ASP A 359 2.97 29.21 -15.14
C ASP A 359 3.60 28.86 -16.51
N GLU A 360 3.77 27.57 -16.81
CA GLU A 360 4.35 27.10 -18.08
C GLU A 360 3.64 27.58 -19.37
N ASN A 361 2.42 28.07 -19.25
CA ASN A 361 1.54 28.50 -20.34
C ASN A 361 1.37 30.03 -20.42
N ASN A 362 1.89 30.79 -19.45
CA ASN A 362 1.68 32.22 -19.26
C ASN A 362 2.99 32.94 -18.86
N TYR A 363 3.71 33.49 -19.85
CA TYR A 363 5.01 34.18 -19.65
C TYR A 363 5.41 35.12 -20.80
N TYR A 364 6.41 36.00 -20.55
CA TYR A 364 7.26 36.55 -21.62
C TYR A 364 8.43 35.60 -21.93
N MET A 365 8.89 35.61 -23.18
CA MET A 365 9.94 34.73 -23.68
C MET A 365 10.84 35.50 -24.65
N TRP A 366 12.06 35.80 -24.24
CA TRP A 366 13.03 36.51 -25.07
C TRP A 366 13.96 35.49 -25.73
N GLN A 367 13.84 35.33 -27.04
CA GLN A 367 14.67 34.45 -27.84
C GLN A 367 15.78 35.26 -28.53
N VAL A 368 17.03 35.05 -28.12
CA VAL A 368 18.23 35.59 -28.74
C VAL A 368 18.69 34.62 -29.83
N ARG A 369 18.65 35.04 -31.09
CA ARG A 369 18.96 34.20 -32.26
C ARG A 369 20.37 34.44 -32.76
N GLY A 370 21.21 33.40 -32.66
CA GLY A 370 22.60 33.41 -33.13
C GLY A 370 22.75 32.92 -34.56
N ASP A 371 23.87 32.25 -34.85
CA ASP A 371 24.15 31.54 -36.11
C ASP A 371 23.99 32.41 -37.38
N GLY A 372 24.37 33.68 -37.28
CA GLY A 372 24.27 34.65 -38.37
C GLY A 372 22.88 35.27 -38.58
N VAL A 373 21.89 34.93 -37.75
CA VAL A 373 20.59 35.64 -37.70
C VAL A 373 20.75 36.96 -36.94
N ASN A 374 21.40 36.93 -35.77
CA ASN A 374 21.77 38.10 -34.96
C ASN A 374 20.57 39.02 -34.62
N GLU A 375 19.48 38.41 -34.15
CA GLU A 375 18.22 39.09 -33.79
C GLU A 375 17.75 38.72 -32.38
N LEU A 376 17.20 39.69 -31.64
CA LEU A 376 16.32 39.43 -30.51
C LEU A 376 14.88 39.32 -31.00
N ALA A 377 14.19 38.25 -30.61
CA ALA A 377 12.75 38.10 -30.79
C ALA A 377 12.05 38.09 -29.43
N PRO A 378 11.41 39.21 -29.05
CA PRO A 378 10.46 39.27 -27.94
C PRO A 378 9.16 38.50 -28.25
N HIS A 379 8.80 37.53 -27.41
CA HIS A 379 7.54 36.78 -27.48
C HIS A 379 6.75 36.90 -26.16
N LYS A 380 5.46 36.60 -26.24
CA LYS A 380 4.64 36.22 -25.07
C LYS A 380 3.82 34.96 -25.36
N ARG A 381 3.65 34.13 -24.34
CA ARG A 381 2.77 32.96 -24.33
C ARG A 381 1.59 33.26 -23.41
N VAL A 382 0.36 33.08 -23.87
CA VAL A 382 -0.87 33.28 -23.09
C VAL A 382 -1.75 32.05 -23.26
N ASN A 383 -2.12 31.40 -22.16
CA ASN A 383 -2.89 30.15 -22.14
C ASN A 383 -2.38 29.14 -23.19
N GLY A 384 -1.07 28.94 -23.21
CA GLY A 384 -0.38 27.99 -24.09
C GLY A 384 -0.07 28.52 -25.50
N THR A 385 -0.67 29.64 -25.92
CA THR A 385 -0.56 30.20 -27.28
C THR A 385 0.52 31.26 -27.40
N TYR A 386 1.44 31.11 -28.35
CA TYR A 386 2.53 32.07 -28.60
C TYR A 386 2.13 33.22 -29.51
N SER A 387 2.68 34.40 -29.22
CA SER A 387 2.71 35.55 -30.14
C SER A 387 4.09 36.21 -30.13
N VAL A 388 4.58 36.57 -31.32
CA VAL A 388 5.78 37.41 -31.47
C VAL A 388 5.35 38.86 -31.26
N LEU A 389 5.98 39.58 -30.33
CA LEU A 389 5.73 41.01 -30.13
C LEU A 389 6.43 41.84 -31.21
N LYS A 390 7.68 41.49 -31.54
CA LYS A 390 8.51 42.05 -32.62
C LYS A 390 9.77 41.21 -32.84
N THR A 391 10.60 41.65 -33.77
CA THR A 391 11.96 41.14 -33.97
C THR A 391 12.90 42.35 -34.14
N VAL A 392 14.10 42.28 -33.55
CA VAL A 392 15.03 43.40 -33.42
C VAL A 392 16.44 42.95 -33.81
N PRO A 393 17.05 43.50 -34.87
CA PRO A 393 18.46 43.22 -35.19
C PRO A 393 19.37 43.72 -34.08
N LEU A 394 20.26 42.86 -33.58
CA LEU A 394 21.11 43.16 -32.42
C LEU A 394 22.23 44.16 -32.74
N GLY A 395 22.70 44.19 -33.99
CA GLY A 395 23.89 44.96 -34.39
C GLY A 395 25.21 44.39 -33.83
N ILE A 396 25.14 43.26 -33.12
CA ILE A 396 26.24 42.46 -32.58
C ILE A 396 26.26 41.14 -33.35
N ASP A 397 27.45 40.59 -33.59
CA ASP A 397 27.61 39.30 -34.25
C ASP A 397 27.76 38.19 -33.20
N LEU A 398 26.73 37.37 -33.03
CA LEU A 398 26.68 36.31 -32.03
C LEU A 398 27.34 35.04 -32.58
N GLN A 399 28.50 34.72 -32.01
CA GLN A 399 29.26 33.51 -32.29
C GLN A 399 28.81 32.38 -31.35
N ARG A 400 28.90 31.14 -31.82
CA ARG A 400 28.68 29.97 -30.96
C ARG A 400 29.81 29.83 -29.95
N ASP A 401 29.53 29.16 -28.84
CA ASP A 401 30.51 28.80 -27.81
C ASP A 401 31.32 30.03 -27.31
N THR A 402 30.67 31.19 -27.30
CA THR A 402 31.20 32.49 -26.89
C THR A 402 30.25 33.09 -25.86
N ASP A 403 30.81 33.66 -24.79
CA ASP A 403 30.04 34.23 -23.70
C ASP A 403 29.57 35.66 -24.00
N TYR A 404 28.30 35.92 -23.66
CA TYR A 404 27.65 37.22 -23.76
C TYR A 404 26.91 37.51 -22.45
N ARG A 405 26.93 38.76 -21.97
CA ARG A 405 26.16 39.17 -20.77
C ARG A 405 24.79 39.69 -21.18
N LEU A 406 23.74 38.97 -20.81
CA LEU A 406 22.35 39.40 -20.95
C LEU A 406 21.90 40.16 -19.69
N LYS A 407 21.17 41.26 -19.88
CA LYS A 407 20.38 41.92 -18.83
C LYS A 407 18.97 42.20 -19.34
N ILE A 408 17.96 41.86 -18.54
CA ILE A 408 16.54 42.16 -18.78
C ILE A 408 16.01 42.90 -17.55
N GLU A 409 15.56 44.14 -17.73
CA GLU A 409 14.89 44.94 -16.69
C GLU A 409 13.41 45.01 -17.01
N ALA A 410 12.55 44.41 -16.18
CA ALA A 410 11.10 44.40 -16.34
C ALA A 410 10.47 45.23 -15.21
N VAL A 411 10.02 46.45 -15.54
CA VAL A 411 9.48 47.43 -14.58
C VAL A 411 8.15 47.99 -15.09
N GLY A 412 7.08 47.84 -14.30
CA GLY A 412 5.71 48.15 -14.71
C GLY A 412 5.33 47.41 -15.99
N SER A 413 5.02 48.13 -17.06
CA SER A 413 4.77 47.55 -18.40
C SER A 413 5.95 47.69 -19.37
N THR A 414 7.13 48.13 -18.90
CA THR A 414 8.30 48.39 -19.73
C THR A 414 9.39 47.34 -19.48
N ILE A 415 9.85 46.71 -20.56
CA ILE A 415 10.91 45.70 -20.53
C ILE A 415 12.08 46.25 -21.35
N ARG A 416 13.26 46.39 -20.74
CA ARG A 416 14.49 46.80 -21.41
C ARG A 416 15.47 45.64 -21.48
N THR A 417 16.22 45.53 -22.57
CA THR A 417 17.15 44.42 -22.78
C THR A 417 18.49 44.92 -23.27
N TRP A 418 19.55 44.46 -22.62
CA TRP A 418 20.93 44.73 -22.99
C TRP A 418 21.67 43.42 -23.27
N ILE A 419 22.60 43.48 -24.23
CA ILE A 419 23.62 42.45 -24.45
C ILE A 419 24.98 43.17 -24.41
N ASP A 420 25.92 42.65 -23.61
CA ASP A 420 27.24 43.23 -23.33
C ASP A 420 27.18 44.73 -22.96
N GLY A 421 26.20 45.09 -22.11
CA GLY A 421 25.95 46.47 -21.68
C GLY A 421 25.39 47.41 -22.75
N THR A 422 25.19 46.94 -23.98
CA THR A 422 24.54 47.71 -25.05
C THR A 422 23.03 47.50 -24.99
N LEU A 423 22.24 48.58 -24.88
CA LEU A 423 20.77 48.51 -24.92
C LEU A 423 20.33 48.10 -26.33
N VAL A 424 19.88 46.86 -26.49
CA VAL A 424 19.44 46.29 -27.78
C VAL A 424 17.93 46.41 -27.98
N ASP A 425 17.13 46.45 -26.90
CA ASP A 425 15.69 46.65 -27.03
C ASP A 425 15.01 47.41 -25.87
N THR A 426 13.85 48.01 -26.18
CA THR A 426 12.84 48.41 -25.20
C THR A 426 11.44 48.01 -25.72
N THR A 427 10.77 47.12 -25.01
CA THR A 427 9.40 46.66 -25.25
C THR A 427 8.44 47.29 -24.24
N THR A 428 7.21 47.56 -24.65
CA THR A 428 6.12 47.95 -23.75
C THR A 428 4.94 47.02 -23.97
N ASP A 429 4.63 46.19 -22.97
CA ASP A 429 3.50 45.25 -22.96
C ASP A 429 3.07 45.03 -21.50
N SER A 430 1.77 44.89 -21.25
CA SER A 430 1.18 44.78 -19.91
C SER A 430 0.39 43.49 -19.73
N THR A 431 0.75 42.42 -20.45
CA THR A 431 0.06 41.12 -20.33
C THR A 431 0.42 40.41 -19.03
N PHE A 432 1.67 40.52 -18.59
CA PHE A 432 2.17 39.94 -17.33
C PHE A 432 2.83 41.01 -16.45
N ASP A 433 2.30 41.19 -15.25
CA ASP A 433 2.76 42.14 -14.23
C ASP A 433 3.54 41.48 -13.09
N ALA A 434 3.58 40.14 -13.04
CA ALA A 434 4.31 39.33 -12.07
C ALA A 434 4.72 37.95 -12.64
N GLY A 435 5.67 37.29 -11.99
CA GLY A 435 6.05 35.89 -12.22
C GLY A 435 7.56 35.64 -12.20
N THR A 436 7.97 34.40 -11.99
CA THR A 436 9.38 33.98 -11.90
C THR A 436 10.06 33.95 -13.28
N ILE A 437 11.26 33.39 -13.33
CA ILE A 437 12.07 33.24 -14.54
C ILE A 437 12.09 31.77 -15.01
N GLY A 438 12.72 31.48 -16.13
CA GLY A 438 12.84 30.11 -16.65
C GLY A 438 13.58 30.02 -17.96
N PHE A 439 13.61 28.82 -18.53
CA PHE A 439 14.33 28.50 -19.75
C PHE A 439 13.48 27.70 -20.74
N ARG A 440 13.89 27.73 -22.00
CA ARG A 440 13.25 26.99 -23.09
C ARG A 440 14.21 26.77 -24.26
N THR A 441 14.08 25.64 -24.94
CA THR A 441 14.74 25.37 -26.22
C THR A 441 13.80 24.66 -27.19
N GLY A 442 13.97 24.93 -28.48
CA GLY A 442 13.44 24.11 -29.58
C GLY A 442 14.27 22.84 -29.82
N ARG A 443 13.82 22.03 -30.78
CA ARG A 443 14.48 20.76 -31.19
C ARG A 443 15.87 20.92 -31.84
N THR A 444 16.32 22.15 -32.03
CA THR A 444 17.58 22.52 -32.69
C THR A 444 18.31 23.63 -31.94
N GLU A 445 17.87 23.94 -30.72
CA GLU A 445 18.35 25.05 -29.89
C GLU A 445 18.96 24.47 -28.60
N GLN A 446 20.11 24.99 -28.17
CA GLN A 446 20.81 24.56 -26.96
C GLN A 446 21.68 25.71 -26.46
N THR A 447 21.79 25.90 -25.15
CA THR A 447 22.50 27.04 -24.54
C THR A 447 22.96 26.70 -23.13
N THR A 448 24.12 27.23 -22.73
CA THR A 448 24.58 27.24 -21.33
C THR A 448 24.42 28.62 -20.71
N PHE A 449 24.05 28.67 -19.43
CA PHE A 449 23.93 29.88 -18.61
C PHE A 449 24.83 29.82 -17.38
N ASP A 450 25.19 30.99 -16.87
CA ASP A 450 26.16 31.20 -15.79
C ASP A 450 25.90 32.57 -15.13
N ASP A 451 26.42 32.79 -13.91
CA ASP A 451 26.30 34.05 -13.14
C ASP A 451 24.86 34.64 -13.17
N LEU A 452 23.85 33.80 -12.95
CA LEU A 452 22.44 34.21 -13.00
C LEU A 452 22.07 34.92 -11.71
N THR A 453 21.52 36.12 -11.83
CA THR A 453 21.07 36.93 -10.69
C THR A 453 19.76 37.63 -11.05
N VAL A 454 18.82 37.66 -10.10
CA VAL A 454 17.57 38.40 -10.20
C VAL A 454 17.48 39.35 -9.02
N THR A 455 17.31 40.63 -9.28
CA THR A 455 17.26 41.69 -8.27
C THR A 455 15.92 42.42 -8.36
N GLY A 456 15.16 42.44 -7.26
CA GLY A 456 13.88 43.13 -7.16
C GLY A 456 14.02 44.64 -7.17
N ALA A 457 12.91 45.36 -7.41
CA ALA A 457 12.90 46.82 -7.50
C ALA A 457 13.43 47.56 -6.25
N GLY A 458 13.36 46.95 -5.07
CA GLY A 458 13.93 47.47 -3.83
C GLY A 458 15.45 47.24 -3.67
N GLY A 459 16.08 46.52 -4.60
CA GLY A 459 17.50 46.15 -4.52
C GLY A 459 17.79 44.83 -3.80
N SER A 460 16.76 44.10 -3.36
CA SER A 460 16.88 42.74 -2.82
C SER A 460 17.25 41.73 -3.91
N THR A 461 18.11 40.76 -3.58
CA THR A 461 18.30 39.58 -4.42
C THR A 461 17.09 38.67 -4.27
N LEU A 462 16.43 38.35 -5.38
CA LEU A 462 15.28 37.44 -5.45
C LEU A 462 15.71 36.01 -5.81
N TYR A 463 16.83 35.88 -6.53
CA TYR A 463 17.49 34.61 -6.84
C TYR A 463 18.93 34.90 -7.28
N ALA A 464 19.89 34.05 -6.94
CA ALA A 464 21.24 34.09 -7.49
C ALA A 464 21.85 32.68 -7.51
N ASN A 465 22.47 32.29 -8.62
CA ASN A 465 23.21 31.04 -8.72
C ASN A 465 24.33 31.19 -9.77
N THR A 466 25.55 30.75 -9.41
CA THR A 466 26.71 30.69 -10.31
C THR A 466 26.82 29.34 -11.02
N PHE A 467 26.09 28.32 -10.54
CA PHE A 467 26.14 26.94 -11.03
C PHE A 467 27.53 26.28 -10.92
N ASP A 468 28.36 26.73 -9.98
CA ASP A 468 29.59 26.04 -9.57
C ASP A 468 29.31 24.67 -8.90
N ALA A 469 28.08 24.45 -8.44
CA ALA A 469 27.58 23.20 -7.86
C ALA A 469 26.29 22.73 -8.58
N PRO A 470 25.93 21.43 -8.50
CA PRO A 470 24.67 20.92 -9.03
C PRO A 470 23.44 21.68 -8.47
N SER A 471 22.54 22.08 -9.36
CA SER A 471 21.32 22.83 -9.02
C SER A 471 20.09 22.11 -9.59
N ALA A 472 19.05 22.00 -8.77
CA ALA A 472 17.73 21.47 -9.14
C ALA A 472 16.70 22.58 -9.46
N ASP A 473 17.09 23.84 -9.39
CA ASP A 473 16.23 25.04 -9.50
C ASP A 473 15.42 25.07 -10.81
N PHE A 474 15.93 24.41 -11.86
CA PHE A 474 15.38 24.40 -13.20
C PHE A 474 15.31 22.97 -13.75
N ALA A 475 14.20 22.27 -13.53
CA ALA A 475 14.00 20.85 -13.89
C ALA A 475 14.20 20.45 -15.38
N CYS A 476 14.44 21.41 -16.28
CA CYS A 476 14.73 21.18 -17.70
C CYS A 476 16.20 21.43 -18.09
N ALA A 477 17.05 21.66 -17.11
CA ALA A 477 18.45 21.98 -17.26
C ALA A 477 19.28 21.18 -16.26
N ARG A 478 20.60 21.08 -16.51
CA ARG A 478 21.55 20.42 -15.61
C ARG A 478 22.79 21.28 -15.44
N THR A 479 23.42 21.24 -14.28
CA THR A 479 24.76 21.80 -14.14
C THR A 479 25.76 20.89 -14.88
N THR A 480 26.65 21.45 -15.68
CA THR A 480 27.72 20.70 -16.36
C THR A 480 28.93 21.61 -16.53
N GLY A 481 30.07 21.25 -15.94
CA GLY A 481 31.31 22.04 -16.05
C GLY A 481 31.21 23.45 -15.46
N GLY A 482 30.45 23.63 -14.37
CA GLY A 482 30.25 24.94 -13.72
C GLY A 482 29.25 25.86 -14.42
N ARG A 483 28.31 25.32 -15.21
CA ARG A 483 27.32 26.09 -15.99
C ARG A 483 25.98 25.36 -16.04
N LEU A 484 24.87 26.09 -16.07
CA LEU A 484 23.54 25.53 -16.30
C LEU A 484 23.31 25.27 -17.80
N ALA A 485 23.40 24.02 -18.22
CA ALA A 485 23.13 23.57 -19.58
C ALA A 485 21.64 23.26 -19.79
N VAL A 486 21.00 23.98 -20.72
CA VAL A 486 19.62 23.72 -21.16
C VAL A 486 19.66 22.93 -22.46
N ASP A 487 19.26 21.65 -22.39
CA ASP A 487 19.33 20.74 -23.54
C ASP A 487 18.23 21.00 -24.59
N VAL A 488 18.24 20.30 -25.72
CA VAL A 488 17.26 20.47 -26.81
C VAL A 488 15.83 20.10 -26.40
N ASN A 489 14.84 20.83 -26.92
CA ASN A 489 13.40 20.58 -26.67
C ASN A 489 12.99 20.65 -25.18
N ALA A 490 13.70 21.43 -24.38
CA ALA A 490 13.49 21.66 -22.96
C ALA A 490 12.53 22.84 -22.69
N GLN A 491 11.84 22.83 -21.55
CA GLN A 491 11.16 24.00 -20.97
C GLN A 491 10.98 23.80 -19.47
N CYS A 492 11.28 24.82 -18.67
CA CYS A 492 11.03 24.87 -17.24
C CYS A 492 10.96 26.32 -16.76
N LEU A 493 10.33 26.51 -15.61
CA LEU A 493 10.48 27.72 -14.81
C LEU A 493 11.46 27.45 -13.66
N LEU A 494 11.86 28.51 -12.96
CA LEU A 494 12.39 28.40 -11.61
C LEU A 494 11.30 27.75 -10.77
N GLY A 495 11.54 26.52 -10.35
CA GLY A 495 10.62 25.75 -9.53
C GLY A 495 10.79 26.09 -8.05
N GLU A 496 9.73 25.85 -7.26
CA GLU A 496 9.95 25.44 -5.88
C GLU A 496 10.72 24.12 -5.94
N VAL A 497 11.94 24.08 -5.38
CA VAL A 497 12.68 22.82 -5.25
C VAL A 497 11.84 21.93 -4.34
N THR A 498 11.28 20.85 -4.87
CA THR A 498 10.35 20.05 -4.08
C THR A 498 11.10 19.44 -2.90
N THR A 499 10.48 19.49 -1.74
CA THR A 499 10.99 18.91 -0.50
C THR A 499 10.42 17.50 -0.25
N ASP A 500 9.80 16.91 -1.28
CA ASP A 500 9.17 15.58 -1.21
C ASP A 500 10.19 14.45 -1.04
N TRP A 501 11.40 14.61 -1.58
CA TRP A 501 12.50 13.65 -1.44
C TRP A 501 13.49 14.09 -0.37
N ALA A 502 13.87 13.18 0.51
CA ALA A 502 14.92 13.39 1.50
C ALA A 502 15.83 12.18 1.65
N PHE A 503 17.14 12.41 1.59
CA PHE A 503 18.10 11.53 2.25
C PHE A 503 18.25 12.01 3.69
N LEU A 504 18.15 11.09 4.64
CA LEU A 504 18.32 11.35 6.08
C LEU A 504 19.32 10.35 6.62
N ARG A 505 20.25 10.78 7.48
CA ARG A 505 21.23 9.90 8.11
C ARG A 505 21.58 10.31 9.53
N GLY A 506 22.07 9.36 10.30
CA GLY A 506 22.68 9.59 11.59
C GLY A 506 23.64 8.46 11.98
N GLU A 507 24.67 8.79 12.75
CA GLU A 507 25.67 7.84 13.25
C GLU A 507 25.66 7.76 14.78
N THR A 508 25.97 6.58 15.32
CA THR A 508 26.16 6.34 16.76
C THR A 508 27.33 5.39 17.00
N GLU A 509 28.10 5.59 18.07
CA GLU A 509 29.10 4.62 18.55
C GLU A 509 28.50 3.79 19.67
N LEU A 510 28.44 2.46 19.50
CA LEU A 510 27.94 1.53 20.52
C LEU A 510 29.05 1.00 21.41
N GLY A 511 28.72 0.59 22.64
CA GLY A 511 29.67 -0.04 23.56
C GLY A 511 30.27 -1.35 23.07
N ASP A 512 31.44 -1.71 23.61
CA ASP A 512 32.19 -2.95 23.32
C ASP A 512 31.47 -4.25 23.77
N ALA A 513 30.32 -4.16 24.44
CA ALA A 513 29.60 -5.32 24.97
C ALA A 513 28.95 -6.11 23.81
N PRO A 514 29.04 -7.46 23.78
CA PRO A 514 28.47 -8.23 22.67
C PRO A 514 26.95 -8.01 22.57
N ILE A 515 26.48 -7.75 21.35
CA ILE A 515 25.06 -7.59 21.03
C ILE A 515 24.32 -8.90 21.37
N GLU A 516 23.18 -8.77 22.02
CA GLU A 516 22.23 -9.83 22.26
C GLU A 516 21.05 -9.72 21.29
N LYS A 517 20.48 -8.52 21.16
CA LYS A 517 19.44 -8.19 20.19
C LYS A 517 19.62 -6.78 19.65
N ALA A 518 19.30 -6.56 18.37
CA ALA A 518 19.00 -5.23 17.88
C ALA A 518 17.73 -5.22 16.99
N VAL A 519 16.85 -4.26 17.23
CA VAL A 519 15.63 -4.05 16.43
C VAL A 519 15.51 -2.56 16.10
N VAL A 520 15.22 -2.25 14.83
CA VAL A 520 14.89 -0.88 14.41
C VAL A 520 13.40 -0.79 14.04
N TYR A 521 12.72 0.19 14.62
CA TYR A 521 11.33 0.55 14.29
C TYR A 521 11.32 1.79 13.42
N ALA A 522 10.53 1.82 12.34
CA ALA A 522 10.47 2.97 11.43
C ALA A 522 9.08 3.24 10.85
N THR A 523 8.77 4.53 10.67
CA THR A 523 7.53 5.03 10.06
C THR A 523 7.77 6.29 9.22
N GLY A 524 6.80 6.65 8.39
CA GLY A 524 6.82 7.83 7.53
C GLY A 524 5.42 8.26 7.12
N ALA A 525 5.24 9.57 6.90
CA ALA A 525 3.94 10.12 6.49
C ALA A 525 3.60 9.83 5.02
N SER A 526 2.33 10.01 4.65
CA SER A 526 1.86 9.98 3.25
C SER A 526 1.83 8.61 2.53
N ALA A 527 1.92 7.48 3.24
CA ALA A 527 1.76 6.14 2.66
C ALA A 527 0.42 5.95 1.90
N GLU A 528 -0.67 6.52 2.42
CA GLU A 528 -1.98 6.46 1.76
C GLU A 528 -2.03 7.25 0.42
N PRO A 529 -1.76 8.58 0.38
CA PRO A 529 -1.78 9.33 -0.87
C PRO A 529 -0.70 8.89 -1.88
N ALA A 530 0.43 8.33 -1.43
CA ALA A 530 1.41 7.69 -2.32
C ALA A 530 0.90 6.37 -2.91
N SER A 531 0.05 5.63 -2.17
CA SER A 531 -0.39 4.27 -2.51
C SER A 531 0.79 3.29 -2.71
N GLN A 532 1.85 3.48 -1.92
CA GLN A 532 3.06 2.67 -1.82
C GLN A 532 3.79 3.00 -0.50
N TYR A 533 4.92 2.33 -0.22
CA TYR A 533 5.84 2.77 0.85
C TYR A 533 6.43 4.15 0.53
N VAL A 534 6.92 4.81 1.56
CA VAL A 534 7.47 6.19 1.53
C VAL A 534 8.89 6.27 2.04
N TYR A 535 9.47 5.19 2.58
CA TYR A 535 10.90 5.10 2.89
C TYR A 535 11.48 3.77 2.41
N LYS A 536 12.77 3.80 2.05
CA LYS A 536 13.70 2.65 2.06
C LYS A 536 14.71 2.93 3.19
N LEU A 537 14.96 1.95 4.04
CA LEU A 537 15.81 2.05 5.23
C LEU A 537 17.07 1.19 5.07
N TRP A 538 18.20 1.71 5.56
CA TRP A 538 19.49 1.03 5.62
C TRP A 538 20.11 1.12 7.01
N LEU A 539 20.91 0.11 7.36
CA LEU A 539 21.84 0.10 8.49
C LEU A 539 23.19 -0.41 7.97
N ASN A 540 24.27 0.33 8.25
CA ASN A 540 25.65 -0.05 7.87
C ASN A 540 25.78 -0.47 6.39
N GLY A 541 25.17 0.32 5.50
CA GLY A 541 25.12 0.10 4.06
C GLY A 541 24.19 -1.02 3.57
N GLN A 542 23.63 -1.86 4.45
CA GLN A 542 22.68 -2.92 4.08
C GLN A 542 21.24 -2.43 4.12
N VAL A 543 20.42 -2.83 3.14
CA VAL A 543 18.98 -2.55 3.11
C VAL A 543 18.28 -3.35 4.22
N VAL A 544 17.48 -2.68 5.02
CA VAL A 544 16.74 -3.27 6.15
C VAL A 544 15.25 -3.45 5.83
N GLY A 545 14.64 -2.50 5.11
CA GLY A 545 13.21 -2.62 4.74
C GLY A 545 12.57 -1.35 4.17
N PHE A 546 11.25 -1.42 3.99
CA PHE A 546 10.42 -0.41 3.29
C PHE A 546 9.10 -0.22 4.01
N GLY A 547 8.64 1.02 4.15
CA GLY A 547 7.37 1.25 4.83
C GLY A 547 6.88 2.70 4.86
N PRO A 548 5.93 3.00 5.77
CA PRO A 548 5.15 2.02 6.51
C PRO A 548 4.06 1.40 5.62
N THR A 549 3.37 0.40 6.14
CA THR A 549 2.12 -0.09 5.54
C THR A 549 1.01 0.96 5.58
N ARG A 550 0.06 0.91 4.63
CA ARG A 550 -1.06 1.87 4.58
C ARG A 550 -2.00 1.70 5.78
N SER A 551 -2.21 2.78 6.53
CA SER A 551 -3.08 2.84 7.71
C SER A 551 -4.52 2.41 7.47
N ILE A 552 -5.12 1.77 8.48
CA ILE A 552 -6.55 1.55 8.65
C ILE A 552 -7.12 2.76 9.41
N ALA A 553 -8.30 3.25 8.99
CA ALA A 553 -8.90 4.47 9.55
C ALA A 553 -7.91 5.67 9.63
N ASN A 554 -7.56 6.12 10.84
CA ASN A 554 -6.77 7.33 11.12
C ASN A 554 -5.43 7.05 11.85
N GLU A 555 -5.08 5.78 12.08
CA GLU A 555 -3.88 5.38 12.82
C GLU A 555 -2.59 5.68 12.02
N THR A 556 -1.43 5.62 12.66
CA THR A 556 -0.13 5.63 11.98
C THR A 556 0.51 4.25 12.07
N ARG A 557 0.72 3.57 10.94
CA ARG A 557 1.44 2.29 10.94
C ARG A 557 2.95 2.48 11.04
N PHE A 558 3.62 1.53 11.66
CA PHE A 558 5.07 1.38 11.64
C PHE A 558 5.47 -0.08 11.43
N ASP A 559 6.74 -0.28 11.12
CA ASP A 559 7.32 -1.60 10.90
C ASP A 559 8.59 -1.73 11.74
N GLY A 560 8.74 -2.87 12.42
CA GLY A 560 9.98 -3.27 13.08
C GLY A 560 10.76 -4.30 12.27
N TYR A 561 12.08 -4.18 12.33
CA TYR A 561 13.03 -5.03 11.60
C TYR A 561 14.10 -5.54 12.55
N ASP A 562 14.33 -6.86 12.56
CA ASP A 562 15.45 -7.46 13.28
C ASP A 562 16.75 -7.15 12.54
N VAL A 563 17.66 -6.47 13.23
CA VAL A 563 18.95 -6.01 12.69
C VAL A 563 20.12 -6.51 13.53
N THR A 564 19.90 -7.54 14.34
CA THR A 564 20.88 -8.09 15.29
C THR A 564 22.21 -8.48 14.61
N ASP A 565 22.15 -9.09 13.41
CA ASP A 565 23.33 -9.49 12.63
C ASP A 565 24.00 -8.34 11.84
N LEU A 566 23.40 -7.14 11.83
CA LEU A 566 23.89 -5.97 11.09
C LEU A 566 24.55 -4.90 11.97
N VAL A 567 24.32 -4.94 13.28
CA VAL A 567 24.89 -3.99 14.25
C VAL A 567 26.28 -4.41 14.70
N GLU A 568 27.25 -3.48 14.71
CA GLU A 568 28.63 -3.72 15.12
C GLU A 568 28.92 -3.14 16.52
N ALA A 569 29.14 -4.00 17.51
CA ALA A 569 29.56 -3.60 18.86
C ALA A 569 30.97 -2.97 18.87
N GLY A 570 31.18 -1.94 19.70
CA GLY A 570 32.47 -1.24 19.84
C GLY A 570 32.88 -0.41 18.62
N GLN A 571 31.97 -0.17 17.68
CA GLN A 571 32.22 0.55 16.43
C GLN A 571 31.10 1.56 16.14
N ALA A 572 31.38 2.47 15.19
CA ALA A 572 30.38 3.38 14.66
C ALA A 572 29.38 2.61 13.80
N ASN A 573 28.09 2.91 13.97
CA ASN A 573 26.97 2.37 13.23
C ASN A 573 26.21 3.53 12.59
N ALA A 574 25.72 3.34 11.36
CA ALA A 574 25.01 4.37 10.60
C ALA A 574 23.62 3.89 10.18
N LEU A 575 22.59 4.65 10.53
CA LEU A 575 21.26 4.52 9.92
C LEU A 575 21.12 5.52 8.79
N GLY A 576 20.61 5.06 7.65
CA GLY A 576 20.29 5.91 6.50
C GLY A 576 18.90 5.61 5.97
N ALA A 577 18.15 6.65 5.59
CA ALA A 577 16.85 6.52 4.94
C ALA A 577 16.80 7.38 3.67
N LEU A 578 16.20 6.84 2.62
CA LEU A 578 15.76 7.59 1.45
C LEU A 578 14.24 7.56 1.42
N ALA A 579 13.64 8.72 1.70
CA ALA A 579 12.21 8.89 1.85
C ALA A 579 11.61 9.78 0.76
N TYR A 580 10.37 9.47 0.36
CA TYR A 580 9.54 10.24 -0.54
C TYR A 580 8.15 10.45 0.09
N THR A 581 7.83 11.68 0.48
CA THR A 581 6.53 12.03 1.07
C THR A 581 5.88 13.20 0.32
N THR A 582 4.62 13.05 -0.06
CA THR A 582 3.88 14.06 -0.87
C THR A 582 3.14 15.11 -0.04
N ALA A 583 3.15 14.93 1.27
CA ALA A 583 2.55 15.80 2.28
C ALA A 583 3.12 15.44 3.67
N ASP A 584 2.89 16.31 4.64
CA ASP A 584 3.32 16.24 6.05
C ASP A 584 4.84 16.22 6.29
N GLN A 585 5.63 15.61 5.43
CA GLN A 585 7.10 15.62 5.46
C GLN A 585 7.66 15.22 6.82
N ARG A 586 7.47 13.93 7.13
CA ARG A 586 7.88 13.29 8.39
C ARG A 586 8.39 11.89 8.13
N PHE A 587 9.57 11.60 8.66
CA PHE A 587 10.13 10.27 8.83
C PHE A 587 10.56 10.10 10.29
N GLN A 588 10.41 8.90 10.86
CA GLN A 588 10.89 8.61 12.21
C GLN A 588 11.47 7.19 12.26
N ALA A 589 12.62 7.04 12.92
CA ALA A 589 13.21 5.73 13.21
C ALA A 589 13.75 5.66 14.65
N TRP A 590 13.83 4.45 15.19
CA TRP A 590 14.38 4.18 16.51
C TRP A 590 15.00 2.78 16.56
N LEU A 591 16.32 2.73 16.71
CA LEU A 591 17.11 1.52 16.94
C LEU A 591 17.22 1.27 18.45
N VAL A 592 16.88 0.06 18.89
CA VAL A 592 17.04 -0.42 20.25
C VAL A 592 18.01 -1.60 20.23
N VAL A 593 19.05 -1.53 21.05
CA VAL A 593 20.13 -2.53 21.15
C VAL A 593 20.23 -3.02 22.59
N ASP A 594 20.05 -4.32 22.79
CA ASP A 594 20.30 -5.01 24.04
C ASP A 594 21.64 -5.76 23.95
N HIS A 595 22.44 -5.68 25.02
CA HIS A 595 23.74 -6.32 25.11
C HIS A 595 23.75 -7.44 26.16
N THR A 596 24.56 -8.47 25.91
CA THR A 596 24.70 -9.68 26.74
C THR A 596 25.17 -9.45 28.19
N ASP A 597 25.58 -8.24 28.58
CA ASP A 597 25.87 -7.88 29.98
C ASP A 597 24.69 -7.21 30.71
N GLY A 598 23.55 -7.05 30.03
CA GLY A 598 22.32 -6.45 30.52
C GLY A 598 22.24 -4.93 30.36
N THR A 599 23.13 -4.29 29.59
CA THR A 599 22.96 -2.90 29.17
C THR A 599 22.06 -2.78 27.93
N ARG A 600 21.40 -1.63 27.80
CA ARG A 600 20.62 -1.24 26.63
C ARG A 600 21.11 0.10 26.12
N GLU A 601 21.31 0.19 24.81
CA GLU A 601 21.63 1.41 24.08
C GLU A 601 20.51 1.69 23.06
N THR A 602 20.27 2.96 22.75
CA THR A 602 19.21 3.37 21.80
C THR A 602 19.69 4.50 20.92
N PHE A 603 19.22 4.54 19.68
CA PHE A 603 19.53 5.59 18.73
C PHE A 603 18.28 5.95 17.91
N GLY A 604 17.77 7.17 18.10
CA GLY A 604 16.58 7.68 17.43
C GLY A 604 16.88 8.74 16.38
N THR A 605 15.89 9.05 15.54
CA THR A 605 15.88 10.26 14.72
C THR A 605 15.73 11.52 15.58
N GLY A 606 16.51 12.56 15.30
CA GLY A 606 16.50 13.80 16.06
C GLY A 606 17.25 14.94 15.34
N PRO A 607 17.34 16.14 15.95
CA PRO A 607 17.94 17.32 15.33
C PRO A 607 19.45 17.19 15.06
N GLU A 608 20.12 16.21 15.68
CA GLU A 608 21.50 15.83 15.40
C GLU A 608 21.69 15.06 14.08
N TRP A 609 20.63 14.48 13.51
CA TRP A 609 20.68 13.88 12.18
C TRP A 609 20.98 14.93 11.11
N THR A 610 21.55 14.48 10.00
CA THR A 610 21.82 15.29 8.82
C THR A 610 20.92 14.86 7.66
N THR A 611 20.66 15.80 6.76
CA THR A 611 19.72 15.66 5.65
C THR A 611 20.21 16.33 4.38
N MET A 612 19.85 15.74 3.26
CA MET A 612 20.08 16.26 1.92
C MET A 612 18.77 16.20 1.14
N ASN A 613 18.37 17.34 0.54
CA ASN A 613 17.20 17.37 -0.33
C ASN A 613 17.42 16.43 -1.51
N GLY A 614 16.64 15.35 -1.58
CA GLY A 614 16.82 14.30 -2.57
C GLY A 614 16.42 14.73 -3.98
N SER A 615 15.78 15.88 -4.16
CA SER A 615 15.38 16.42 -5.47
C SER A 615 16.57 16.85 -6.35
N VAL A 616 17.79 16.97 -5.80
CA VAL A 616 19.02 17.10 -6.62
C VAL A 616 19.44 15.77 -7.27
N VAL A 617 19.05 14.64 -6.67
CA VAL A 617 19.24 13.28 -7.21
C VAL A 617 18.05 12.88 -8.08
N PHE A 618 16.83 13.19 -7.63
CA PHE A 618 15.56 12.85 -8.29
C PHE A 618 14.77 14.13 -8.66
N PRO A 619 15.25 14.92 -9.64
CA PRO A 619 14.59 16.15 -10.07
C PRO A 619 13.16 15.91 -10.54
N GLN A 620 12.29 16.90 -10.35
CA GLN A 620 10.86 16.80 -10.64
C GLN A 620 10.59 16.52 -12.13
N ALA A 621 10.41 15.24 -12.48
CA ALA A 621 10.21 14.76 -13.84
C ALA A 621 8.74 14.35 -14.15
N GLY A 622 7.82 14.60 -13.22
CA GLY A 622 6.43 14.15 -13.28
C GLY A 622 6.21 12.77 -12.67
N SER A 623 5.14 12.09 -13.09
CA SER A 623 4.64 10.88 -12.44
C SER A 623 4.72 9.64 -13.36
N ILE A 624 5.07 8.48 -12.78
CA ILE A 624 4.86 7.15 -13.39
C ILE A 624 3.45 6.61 -13.16
N GLY A 625 2.62 7.31 -12.38
CA GLY A 625 1.29 6.87 -11.98
C GLY A 625 0.20 7.08 -13.03
N THR A 626 -1.05 7.02 -12.59
CA THR A 626 -2.26 7.10 -13.42
C THR A 626 -3.18 8.23 -12.92
N GLY A 627 -4.46 8.22 -13.31
CA GLY A 627 -5.48 9.05 -12.66
C GLY A 627 -5.90 8.58 -11.25
N PHE A 628 -5.31 7.49 -10.73
CA PHE A 628 -5.69 6.85 -9.47
C PHE A 628 -4.64 6.98 -8.36
N TYR A 629 -3.36 7.03 -8.73
CA TYR A 629 -2.22 7.26 -7.83
C TYR A 629 -1.15 8.09 -8.54
N ALA A 630 -0.30 8.78 -7.77
CA ALA A 630 0.91 9.42 -8.26
C ALA A 630 2.13 8.80 -7.58
N ALA A 631 3.16 8.51 -8.36
CA ALA A 631 4.47 8.05 -7.90
C ALA A 631 5.53 8.73 -8.78
N PRO A 632 6.69 9.12 -8.23
CA PRO A 632 7.66 9.93 -8.94
C PRO A 632 8.30 9.17 -10.11
N LYS A 633 8.66 9.89 -11.17
CA LYS A 633 9.70 9.41 -12.10
C LYS A 633 11.06 9.56 -11.43
N GLU A 634 11.89 8.52 -11.53
CA GLU A 634 13.22 8.49 -10.94
C GLU A 634 14.26 8.83 -12.00
N ASN A 635 14.24 10.10 -12.45
CA ASN A 635 15.23 10.63 -13.38
C ASN A 635 16.57 10.92 -12.68
N LEU A 636 17.19 9.85 -12.17
CA LEU A 636 18.35 9.86 -11.28
C LEU A 636 19.55 10.64 -11.86
N GLN A 637 20.19 11.47 -11.04
CA GLN A 637 21.47 12.13 -11.33
C GLN A 637 22.59 11.49 -10.49
N ALA A 638 23.44 10.66 -11.10
CA ALA A 638 24.45 9.87 -10.39
C ALA A 638 25.63 10.68 -9.84
N GLU A 639 25.91 11.86 -10.41
CA GLU A 639 26.88 12.83 -9.86
C GLU A 639 26.44 13.31 -8.47
N ALA A 640 25.14 13.52 -8.26
CA ALA A 640 24.58 13.99 -7.01
C ALA A 640 24.19 12.85 -6.04
N TYR A 641 24.19 11.59 -6.49
CA TYR A 641 23.78 10.45 -5.65
C TYR A 641 24.83 10.22 -4.54
N PRO A 642 24.44 10.29 -3.24
CA PRO A 642 25.39 10.16 -2.14
C PRO A 642 25.74 8.70 -1.86
N SER A 643 26.59 8.10 -2.71
CA SER A 643 27.09 6.73 -2.53
C SER A 643 27.71 6.54 -1.14
N GLY A 644 27.24 5.55 -0.38
CA GLY A 644 27.74 5.27 0.97
C GLY A 644 27.12 6.10 2.10
N PHE A 645 26.07 6.91 1.86
CA PHE A 645 25.46 7.75 2.93
C PHE A 645 24.97 6.96 4.16
N ALA A 646 24.64 5.68 3.99
CA ALA A 646 24.21 4.78 5.06
C ALA A 646 25.37 3.95 5.67
N GLU A 647 26.63 4.25 5.33
CA GLU A 647 27.82 3.65 5.93
C GLU A 647 28.39 4.56 7.05
N PRO A 648 29.04 3.99 8.08
CA PRO A 648 29.73 4.78 9.10
C PRO A 648 30.93 5.56 8.54
N GLY A 649 31.13 6.79 9.02
CA GLY A 649 32.24 7.65 8.61
C GLY A 649 32.09 8.33 7.24
N PHE A 650 30.88 8.38 6.69
CA PHE A 650 30.57 9.16 5.48
C PHE A 650 30.67 10.67 5.77
N ASP A 651 31.23 11.44 4.82
CA ASP A 651 31.40 12.90 4.97
C ASP A 651 30.12 13.65 4.58
N ASP A 652 29.28 13.91 5.58
CA ASP A 652 28.06 14.70 5.49
C ASP A 652 28.25 16.16 5.95
N SER A 653 29.50 16.66 6.00
CA SER A 653 29.78 18.02 6.50
C SER A 653 29.19 19.17 5.66
N VAL A 654 28.62 18.86 4.51
CA VAL A 654 27.88 19.77 3.62
C VAL A 654 26.37 19.54 3.62
N TRP A 655 25.86 18.61 4.42
CA TRP A 655 24.43 18.35 4.61
C TRP A 655 23.86 19.27 5.71
N GLU A 656 22.55 19.52 5.66
CA GLU A 656 21.86 20.34 6.66
C GLU A 656 21.40 19.50 7.84
N HIS A 657 21.38 20.07 9.05
CA HIS A 657 20.76 19.40 10.19
C HIS A 657 19.25 19.21 9.99
N ALA A 658 18.74 18.08 10.43
CA ALA A 658 17.34 17.70 10.26
C ALA A 658 16.40 18.62 11.06
N ALA A 659 15.30 19.06 10.44
CA ALA A 659 14.26 19.79 11.14
C ALA A 659 13.34 18.82 11.89
N ALA A 660 13.21 18.99 13.21
CA ALA A 660 12.25 18.24 14.01
C ALA A 660 10.80 18.58 13.62
N LYS A 661 9.93 17.57 13.60
CA LYS A 661 8.54 17.64 13.18
C LYS A 661 7.58 17.12 14.26
N PRO A 662 6.28 17.45 14.21
CA PRO A 662 5.30 16.94 15.17
C PRO A 662 5.24 15.41 15.20
N ALA A 663 5.13 14.86 16.41
CA ALA A 663 4.95 13.43 16.66
C ALA A 663 3.85 12.80 15.79
N PHE A 664 4.00 11.52 15.47
CA PHE A 664 2.90 10.73 14.94
C PHE A 664 1.89 10.42 16.06
N ASP A 665 0.61 10.46 15.72
CA ASP A 665 -0.47 10.05 16.60
C ASP A 665 -0.86 8.60 16.30
N ASP A 666 -1.32 7.87 17.33
CA ASP A 666 -1.96 6.55 17.20
C ASP A 666 -1.06 5.53 16.46
N LEU A 667 0.17 5.37 16.97
CA LEU A 667 1.20 4.50 16.39
C LEU A 667 0.87 3.03 16.63
N GLU A 668 0.71 2.26 15.56
CA GLU A 668 0.32 0.85 15.60
C GLU A 668 1.29 0.00 14.77
N ALA A 669 1.78 -1.10 15.32
CA ALA A 669 2.68 -2.01 14.61
C ALA A 669 1.93 -2.69 13.45
N THR A 670 2.57 -2.85 12.30
CA THR A 670 1.95 -3.58 11.17
C THR A 670 1.96 -5.08 11.45
N PRO A 671 0.80 -5.75 11.57
CA PRO A 671 0.70 -7.14 12.04
C PRO A 671 0.95 -8.16 10.91
N THR A 672 1.86 -7.85 9.98
CA THR A 672 2.18 -8.66 8.79
C THR A 672 3.68 -8.86 8.67
N ALA A 673 4.11 -9.88 7.92
CA ALA A 673 5.49 -9.96 7.46
C ALA A 673 5.88 -8.70 6.65
N LYS A 674 7.19 -8.44 6.54
CA LYS A 674 7.75 -7.23 5.90
C LYS A 674 8.18 -7.55 4.48
N VAL A 675 8.03 -6.60 3.56
CA VAL A 675 8.48 -6.77 2.17
C VAL A 675 10.01 -6.80 2.12
N GLU A 676 10.56 -7.76 1.40
CA GLU A 676 11.98 -8.00 1.21
C GLU A 676 12.41 -7.64 -0.22
N GLN A 677 13.73 -7.53 -0.46
CA GLN A 677 14.30 -7.36 -1.80
C GLN A 677 15.12 -8.58 -2.23
N GLU A 678 14.84 -9.07 -3.43
CA GLU A 678 15.56 -10.17 -4.06
C GLU A 678 16.04 -9.79 -5.46
N LEU A 679 17.28 -10.20 -5.81
CA LEU A 679 17.80 -10.06 -7.16
C LEU A 679 17.33 -11.23 -8.04
N LYS A 680 16.66 -10.93 -9.16
CA LYS A 680 16.20 -11.92 -10.15
C LYS A 680 16.92 -11.70 -11.49
N THR A 681 17.65 -12.71 -11.96
CA THR A 681 18.39 -12.68 -13.25
C THR A 681 17.42 -12.80 -14.45
N PRO A 682 17.61 -12.07 -15.56
CA PRO A 682 16.81 -12.24 -16.76
C PRO A 682 17.08 -13.59 -17.44
N VAL A 683 16.03 -14.20 -18.02
CA VAL A 683 16.13 -15.47 -18.76
C VAL A 683 16.55 -15.29 -20.22
N GLU A 684 16.38 -14.08 -20.78
CA GLU A 684 16.89 -13.68 -22.10
C GLU A 684 17.49 -12.26 -22.02
N VAL A 685 18.68 -12.08 -22.60
CA VAL A 685 19.31 -10.77 -22.85
C VAL A 685 19.71 -10.66 -24.30
N VAL A 686 19.33 -9.57 -24.97
CA VAL A 686 19.62 -9.31 -26.39
C VAL A 686 20.11 -7.89 -26.60
N GLU A 687 21.38 -7.73 -26.95
CA GLU A 687 21.93 -6.46 -27.46
C GLU A 687 21.43 -6.23 -28.89
N LYS A 688 20.41 -5.37 -29.05
CA LYS A 688 19.75 -5.03 -30.32
C LYS A 688 20.65 -4.17 -31.22
N SER A 689 21.45 -3.32 -30.60
CA SER A 689 22.53 -2.52 -31.17
C SER A 689 23.47 -2.11 -30.03
N PRO A 690 24.72 -1.65 -30.30
CA PRO A 690 25.67 -1.27 -29.25
C PRO A 690 25.03 -0.43 -28.14
N GLY A 691 25.01 -0.96 -26.91
CA GLY A 691 24.45 -0.29 -25.74
C GLY A 691 22.91 -0.22 -25.66
N HIS A 692 22.19 -0.97 -26.49
CA HIS A 692 20.73 -1.11 -26.44
C HIS A 692 20.36 -2.57 -26.20
N TYR A 693 19.96 -2.88 -24.96
CA TYR A 693 19.57 -4.21 -24.52
C TYR A 693 18.06 -4.34 -24.43
N PHE A 694 17.57 -5.54 -24.77
CA PHE A 694 16.26 -6.05 -24.40
C PHE A 694 16.44 -7.19 -23.40
N LEU A 695 15.63 -7.18 -22.35
CA LEU A 695 15.65 -8.12 -21.22
C LEU A 695 14.26 -8.76 -21.08
N ASP A 696 14.20 -10.08 -20.95
CA ASP A 696 13.02 -10.82 -20.52
C ASP A 696 13.34 -11.56 -19.21
N TYR A 697 12.57 -11.30 -18.15
CA TYR A 697 12.69 -12.00 -16.86
C TYR A 697 11.84 -13.28 -16.79
N GLY A 698 11.13 -13.62 -17.87
CA GLY A 698 10.32 -14.83 -18.01
C GLY A 698 8.98 -14.76 -17.28
N LYS A 699 8.93 -14.04 -16.16
CA LYS A 699 7.76 -13.80 -15.32
C LYS A 699 7.67 -12.32 -14.92
N THR A 700 6.53 -11.91 -14.36
CA THR A 700 6.33 -10.53 -13.87
C THR A 700 6.93 -10.37 -12.48
N TRP A 701 7.56 -9.23 -12.23
CA TRP A 701 8.07 -8.78 -10.92
C TRP A 701 7.63 -7.33 -10.64
N ILE A 702 7.66 -6.95 -9.36
CA ILE A 702 7.47 -5.58 -8.88
C ILE A 702 8.81 -5.06 -8.35
N GLY A 703 9.15 -3.80 -8.63
CA GLY A 703 10.40 -3.17 -8.19
C GLY A 703 11.10 -2.46 -9.34
N GLY A 704 12.37 -2.76 -9.61
CA GLY A 704 13.11 -2.17 -10.72
C GLY A 704 14.41 -2.89 -11.06
N LEU A 705 15.47 -2.14 -11.39
CA LEU A 705 16.82 -2.66 -11.62
C LEU A 705 17.77 -2.27 -10.48
N SER A 706 18.77 -3.10 -10.25
CA SER A 706 20.00 -2.80 -9.49
C SER A 706 21.16 -3.04 -10.45
N LEU A 707 21.99 -2.02 -10.74
CA LEU A 707 22.99 -2.07 -11.81
C LEU A 707 24.37 -1.62 -11.32
N ASP A 708 25.36 -2.48 -11.50
CA ASP A 708 26.78 -2.14 -11.43
C ASP A 708 27.31 -1.88 -12.84
N LEU A 709 27.84 -0.68 -13.09
CA LEU A 709 28.32 -0.30 -14.43
C LEU A 709 29.44 0.75 -14.39
N ASP A 710 30.25 0.77 -15.44
CA ASP A 710 31.24 1.81 -15.72
C ASP A 710 30.61 2.82 -16.71
N GLY A 711 30.59 4.11 -16.34
CA GLY A 711 29.91 5.17 -17.10
C GLY A 711 30.84 6.28 -17.58
N GLU A 712 30.37 7.05 -18.56
CA GLU A 712 30.95 8.35 -18.95
C GLU A 712 30.09 9.50 -18.39
N ASP A 713 30.72 10.60 -17.96
CA ASP A 713 30.04 11.76 -17.42
C ASP A 713 28.94 12.31 -18.35
N GLY A 714 27.73 12.45 -17.80
CA GLY A 714 26.57 12.95 -18.53
C GLY A 714 25.97 11.97 -19.54
N GLN A 715 26.46 10.74 -19.64
CA GLN A 715 25.84 9.62 -20.36
C GLN A 715 24.46 9.33 -19.76
N VAL A 716 23.45 9.02 -20.60
CA VAL A 716 22.07 8.81 -20.13
C VAL A 716 21.62 7.39 -20.46
N LEU A 717 21.16 6.67 -19.44
CA LEU A 717 20.40 5.43 -19.60
C LEU A 717 18.91 5.74 -19.68
N ASP A 718 18.27 5.32 -20.76
CA ASP A 718 16.82 5.35 -20.92
C ASP A 718 16.26 3.95 -20.59
N LEU A 719 15.74 3.82 -19.37
CA LEU A 719 15.20 2.59 -18.81
C LEU A 719 13.70 2.51 -19.07
N ARG A 720 13.25 1.42 -19.71
CA ARG A 720 11.87 1.26 -20.19
C ARG A 720 11.30 -0.07 -19.75
N PHE A 721 10.44 -0.05 -18.74
CA PHE A 721 9.84 -1.23 -18.14
C PHE A 721 8.46 -1.53 -18.74
N GLY A 722 8.06 -2.79 -18.80
CA GLY A 722 6.69 -3.14 -19.20
C GLY A 722 6.31 -4.59 -18.98
N GLU A 723 5.00 -4.82 -18.88
CA GLU A 723 4.39 -6.14 -18.75
C GLU A 723 4.14 -6.82 -20.11
N GLU A 724 4.15 -6.06 -21.22
CA GLU A 724 3.93 -6.58 -22.58
C GLU A 724 4.89 -5.96 -23.61
N LEU A 725 4.94 -6.57 -24.79
CA LEU A 725 5.73 -6.09 -25.93
C LEU A 725 4.86 -5.33 -26.95
N SER A 726 5.42 -4.26 -27.53
CA SER A 726 4.81 -3.52 -28.63
C SER A 726 5.10 -4.15 -30.00
N SER A 727 6.24 -4.84 -30.10
CA SER A 727 6.66 -5.72 -31.20
C SER A 727 7.80 -6.62 -30.65
N PRO A 728 8.28 -7.66 -31.39
CA PRO A 728 9.33 -8.54 -30.88
C PRO A 728 10.52 -7.77 -30.30
N GLN A 729 10.93 -8.16 -29.09
CA GLN A 729 12.03 -7.55 -28.34
C GLN A 729 11.92 -6.01 -28.19
N THR A 730 10.73 -5.44 -28.16
CA THR A 730 10.51 -3.99 -27.99
C THR A 730 9.39 -3.74 -26.97
N VAL A 731 9.77 -3.18 -25.82
CA VAL A 731 8.93 -3.10 -24.62
C VAL A 731 7.83 -2.06 -24.80
N ARG A 732 6.63 -2.36 -24.29
CA ARG A 732 5.52 -1.42 -24.27
C ARG A 732 5.50 -0.61 -22.97
N TYR A 733 6.47 0.28 -22.81
CA TYR A 733 6.59 1.12 -21.61
C TYR A 733 5.53 2.23 -21.49
N ALA A 734 4.91 2.63 -22.60
CA ALA A 734 3.67 3.42 -22.61
C ALA A 734 2.46 2.48 -22.44
N MET A 735 2.13 2.20 -21.17
CA MET A 735 1.20 1.15 -20.77
C MET A 735 -0.23 1.40 -21.26
N ARG A 736 -1.01 0.33 -21.45
CA ARG A 736 -2.44 0.41 -21.86
C ARG A 736 -3.33 1.17 -20.88
N THR A 737 -2.89 1.21 -19.63
CA THR A 737 -3.53 1.83 -18.47
C THR A 737 -3.26 3.33 -18.35
N GLY A 738 -2.42 3.89 -19.23
CA GLY A 738 -2.18 5.34 -19.35
C GLY A 738 -0.92 5.85 -18.64
N ASN A 739 -0.37 5.07 -17.70
CA ASN A 739 0.96 5.31 -17.13
C ASN A 739 2.08 5.08 -18.15
N THR A 740 3.26 5.62 -17.86
CA THR A 740 4.49 5.38 -18.61
C THR A 740 5.62 5.02 -17.66
N TYR A 741 6.11 3.78 -17.72
CA TYR A 741 7.23 3.30 -16.91
C TYR A 741 8.55 3.53 -17.65
N GLN A 742 9.02 4.77 -17.56
CA GLN A 742 10.28 5.23 -18.14
C GLN A 742 11.00 6.15 -17.14
N ASP A 743 12.25 5.81 -16.87
CA ASP A 743 13.17 6.55 -16.03
C ASP A 743 14.45 6.87 -16.82
N LEU A 744 15.06 8.03 -16.56
CA LEU A 744 16.28 8.48 -17.23
C LEU A 744 17.40 8.66 -16.21
N TRP A 745 18.40 7.79 -16.21
CA TRP A 745 19.53 7.89 -15.28
C TRP A 745 20.72 8.56 -15.98
N THR A 746 21.14 9.72 -15.47
CA THR A 746 22.38 10.38 -15.90
C THR A 746 23.55 9.82 -15.08
N LEU A 747 24.53 9.23 -15.75
CA LEU A 747 25.71 8.61 -15.16
C LEU A 747 26.82 9.62 -14.87
N ARG A 748 27.70 9.25 -13.94
CA ARG A 748 29.02 9.89 -13.73
C ARG A 748 30.14 9.06 -14.39
N ASP A 749 31.32 9.66 -14.53
CA ASP A 749 32.55 8.95 -14.93
C ASP A 749 32.89 7.80 -13.95
N GLY A 750 33.17 6.60 -14.49
CA GLY A 750 33.70 5.46 -13.75
C GLY A 750 32.66 4.47 -13.21
N GLU A 751 33.14 3.54 -12.36
CA GLU A 751 32.31 2.53 -11.69
C GLU A 751 31.28 3.18 -10.74
N GLN A 752 30.03 2.74 -10.87
CA GLN A 752 28.92 3.16 -10.02
C GLN A 752 27.88 2.04 -9.86
N HIS A 753 27.26 2.02 -8.68
CA HIS A 753 26.12 1.18 -8.35
C HIS A 753 24.87 2.06 -8.31
N LEU A 754 23.83 1.71 -9.07
CA LEU A 754 22.59 2.49 -9.17
C LEU A 754 21.36 1.58 -9.07
N GLU A 755 20.42 1.96 -8.21
CA GLU A 755 19.18 1.21 -7.98
C GLU A 755 17.94 2.04 -8.29
N THR A 756 16.89 1.34 -8.70
CA THR A 756 15.52 1.86 -8.70
C THR A 756 15.00 1.89 -7.26
N TRP A 757 14.48 3.04 -6.81
CA TRP A 757 13.89 3.20 -5.48
C TRP A 757 12.45 2.67 -5.43
N GLY A 758 11.62 3.04 -6.39
CA GLY A 758 10.17 2.82 -6.39
C GLY A 758 9.68 1.61 -7.20
N MET A 759 8.38 1.31 -7.10
CA MET A 759 7.75 0.18 -7.79
C MET A 759 7.36 0.46 -9.26
N ARG A 760 8.04 -0.20 -10.20
CA ARG A 760 7.51 -0.55 -11.54
C ARG A 760 7.00 -1.99 -11.51
N VAL A 761 6.04 -2.32 -12.38
CA VAL A 761 5.59 -3.70 -12.61
C VAL A 761 5.99 -4.10 -14.02
N PHE A 762 6.73 -5.20 -14.16
CA PHE A 762 7.34 -5.57 -15.44
C PHE A 762 7.68 -7.05 -15.55
N ARG A 763 7.68 -7.54 -16.78
CA ARG A 763 8.39 -8.77 -17.19
C ARG A 763 9.55 -8.45 -18.13
N TYR A 764 9.45 -7.35 -18.88
CA TYR A 764 10.39 -6.97 -19.92
C TYR A 764 10.96 -5.58 -19.64
N VAL A 765 12.25 -5.40 -19.96
CA VAL A 765 12.92 -4.10 -19.85
C VAL A 765 13.76 -3.84 -21.11
N GLU A 766 13.75 -2.60 -21.60
CA GLU A 766 14.78 -2.10 -22.51
C GLU A 766 15.70 -1.14 -21.74
N VAL A 767 17.01 -1.37 -21.86
CA VAL A 767 18.07 -0.49 -21.34
C VAL A 767 18.80 0.10 -22.54
N ILE A 768 18.68 1.42 -22.73
CA ILE A 768 19.22 2.12 -23.90
C ILE A 768 20.29 3.11 -23.43
N GLY A 769 21.48 3.06 -24.02
CA GLY A 769 22.61 3.93 -23.70
C GLY A 769 23.64 3.31 -22.75
N ALA A 770 23.52 2.02 -22.40
CA ALA A 770 24.44 1.32 -21.51
C ALA A 770 25.78 0.94 -22.19
N PRO A 771 26.82 0.58 -21.42
CA PRO A 771 28.06 -0.01 -21.96
C PRO A 771 27.80 -1.24 -22.84
N THR A 772 28.69 -1.50 -23.81
CA THR A 772 28.58 -2.64 -24.74
C THR A 772 29.16 -3.93 -24.16
N GLY A 773 28.54 -5.08 -24.45
CA GLY A 773 29.03 -6.40 -24.06
C GLY A 773 28.57 -6.92 -22.70
N LEU A 774 27.52 -6.32 -22.12
CA LEU A 774 26.88 -6.76 -20.89
C LEU A 774 26.01 -8.01 -21.14
N GLY A 775 25.87 -8.86 -20.11
CA GLY A 775 25.12 -10.11 -20.08
C GLY A 775 24.04 -10.14 -19.00
N ALA A 776 23.55 -11.34 -18.67
CA ALA A 776 22.43 -11.50 -17.72
C ALA A 776 22.78 -11.12 -16.28
N ASP A 777 24.01 -11.39 -15.85
CA ASP A 777 24.49 -11.09 -14.50
C ASP A 777 24.62 -9.57 -14.24
N ASP A 778 24.72 -8.76 -15.31
CA ASP A 778 24.84 -7.29 -15.26
C ASP A 778 23.48 -6.57 -15.22
N PHE A 779 22.35 -7.30 -15.29
CA PHE A 779 21.00 -6.74 -15.31
C PHE A 779 20.03 -7.42 -14.31
N PRO A 780 20.36 -7.60 -13.03
CA PRO A 780 19.41 -8.16 -12.08
C PRO A 780 18.22 -7.23 -11.86
N ALA A 781 17.01 -7.79 -11.91
CA ALA A 781 15.82 -7.12 -11.43
C ALA A 781 15.86 -7.10 -9.90
N LEU A 782 15.70 -5.93 -9.31
CA LEU A 782 15.52 -5.73 -7.88
C LEU A 782 14.03 -5.93 -7.56
N ALA A 783 13.64 -7.19 -7.37
CA ALA A 783 12.27 -7.57 -7.09
C ALA A 783 11.93 -7.29 -5.62
N GLN A 784 10.73 -6.77 -5.38
CA GLN A 784 10.16 -6.50 -4.06
C GLN A 784 9.07 -7.53 -3.81
N LEU A 785 9.24 -8.35 -2.77
CA LEU A 785 8.41 -9.52 -2.52
C LEU A 785 7.90 -9.51 -1.09
N TYR A 786 6.62 -9.84 -0.92
CA TYR A 786 6.14 -10.30 0.38
C TYR A 786 6.73 -11.70 0.65
N PRO A 787 7.19 -12.02 1.88
CA PRO A 787 7.85 -13.29 2.18
C PRO A 787 7.01 -14.50 1.77
N TYR A 788 7.62 -15.40 1.00
CA TYR A 788 6.94 -16.46 0.30
C TYR A 788 7.83 -17.71 0.20
N ASP A 789 7.29 -18.89 0.53
CA ASP A 789 7.98 -20.18 0.41
C ASP A 789 7.68 -20.82 -0.96
N PRO A 790 8.62 -20.80 -1.94
CA PRO A 790 8.39 -21.38 -3.25
C PRO A 790 8.26 -22.91 -3.24
N ASP A 791 8.75 -23.59 -2.20
CA ASP A 791 8.58 -25.03 -1.98
C ASP A 791 7.36 -25.32 -1.06
N GLY A 792 6.66 -24.29 -0.60
CA GLY A 792 5.55 -24.38 0.37
C GLY A 792 4.29 -25.00 -0.22
N ALA A 793 4.01 -24.69 -1.49
CA ALA A 793 2.94 -25.25 -2.29
C ALA A 793 3.48 -25.80 -3.61
N VAL A 794 3.10 -27.03 -3.98
CA VAL A 794 3.59 -27.73 -5.17
C VAL A 794 2.43 -28.43 -5.85
N PHE A 795 2.37 -28.37 -7.19
CA PHE A 795 1.43 -29.13 -8.01
C PHE A 795 2.13 -29.64 -9.27
N ASP A 796 1.84 -30.88 -9.66
CA ASP A 796 2.27 -31.48 -10.92
C ASP A 796 1.29 -32.58 -11.35
N SER A 797 1.18 -32.79 -12.66
CA SER A 797 0.19 -33.68 -13.27
C SER A 797 0.61 -34.21 -14.63
N SER A 798 -0.16 -35.16 -15.16
CA SER A 798 0.00 -35.67 -16.52
C SER A 798 -0.33 -34.66 -17.63
N ASP A 799 -0.76 -33.44 -17.31
CA ASP A 799 -1.20 -32.42 -18.26
C ASP A 799 -0.32 -31.15 -18.17
N ASP A 800 0.55 -30.98 -19.18
CA ASP A 800 1.47 -29.84 -19.27
C ASP A 800 0.76 -28.48 -19.32
N ALA A 801 -0.47 -28.39 -19.84
CA ALA A 801 -1.21 -27.13 -19.90
C ALA A 801 -1.75 -26.76 -18.52
N LEU A 802 -2.31 -27.73 -17.80
CA LEU A 802 -2.76 -27.53 -16.42
C LEU A 802 -1.61 -27.13 -15.49
N ASN A 803 -0.44 -27.76 -15.64
CA ASN A 803 0.77 -27.41 -14.90
C ASN A 803 1.19 -25.95 -15.14
N GLN A 804 1.15 -25.48 -16.40
CA GLN A 804 1.46 -24.08 -16.74
C GLN A 804 0.43 -23.07 -16.19
N VAL A 805 -0.86 -23.43 -16.20
CA VAL A 805 -1.94 -22.56 -15.68
C VAL A 805 -1.88 -22.42 -14.17
N TRP A 806 -1.56 -23.50 -13.45
CA TRP A 806 -1.33 -23.44 -12.02
C TRP A 806 -0.06 -22.63 -11.68
N GLU A 807 1.06 -22.84 -12.38
CA GLU A 807 2.30 -22.07 -12.13
C GLU A 807 2.15 -20.58 -12.42
N LEU A 808 1.44 -20.18 -13.50
CA LEU A 808 1.11 -18.76 -13.74
C LEU A 808 0.32 -18.16 -12.57
N SER A 809 -0.60 -18.95 -11.99
CA SER A 809 -1.46 -18.51 -10.90
C SER A 809 -0.70 -18.41 -9.58
N ARG A 810 0.08 -19.45 -9.22
CA ARG A 810 0.98 -19.47 -8.06
C ARG A 810 1.97 -18.31 -8.10
N HIS A 811 2.66 -18.11 -9.24
CA HIS A 811 3.57 -16.99 -9.45
C HIS A 811 2.88 -15.63 -9.31
N THR A 812 1.61 -15.51 -9.69
CA THR A 812 0.89 -14.24 -9.54
C THR A 812 0.72 -13.87 -8.06
N VAL A 813 0.49 -14.84 -7.17
CA VAL A 813 0.44 -14.58 -5.72
C VAL A 813 1.81 -14.13 -5.23
N GLU A 814 2.87 -14.89 -5.53
CA GLU A 814 4.27 -14.57 -5.20
C GLU A 814 4.65 -13.14 -5.62
N ALA A 815 4.35 -12.75 -6.86
CA ALA A 815 4.80 -11.48 -7.44
C ALA A 815 3.84 -10.29 -7.26
N THR A 816 2.64 -10.47 -6.68
CA THR A 816 1.68 -9.36 -6.47
C THR A 816 1.21 -9.19 -5.03
N ASN A 817 1.55 -10.13 -4.14
CA ASN A 817 1.51 -9.88 -2.71
C ASN A 817 2.61 -8.88 -2.34
N HIS A 818 2.21 -7.85 -1.60
CA HIS A 818 3.08 -6.79 -1.08
C HIS A 818 2.50 -6.40 0.30
N ASN A 819 2.60 -5.16 0.74
CA ASN A 819 2.01 -4.68 2.00
C ASN A 819 0.47 -4.47 2.02
N LEU A 820 -0.26 -4.74 0.94
CA LEU A 820 -1.73 -4.80 0.92
C LEU A 820 -2.22 -5.59 -0.31
N TYR A 821 -3.36 -6.27 -0.24
CA TYR A 821 -4.04 -6.75 -1.46
C TYR A 821 -4.65 -5.60 -2.25
N VAL A 822 -4.49 -5.64 -3.58
CA VAL A 822 -4.94 -4.60 -4.52
C VAL A 822 -5.33 -5.20 -5.87
N ASP A 823 -6.12 -4.47 -6.66
CA ASP A 823 -6.42 -4.78 -8.06
C ASP A 823 -5.15 -5.06 -8.87
N SER A 824 -4.19 -4.14 -8.78
CA SER A 824 -2.96 -4.19 -9.55
C SER A 824 -2.01 -3.10 -9.11
N TRP A 825 -0.74 -3.47 -9.00
CA TRP A 825 0.34 -2.51 -8.73
C TRP A 825 0.64 -1.59 -9.93
N THR A 826 0.08 -1.87 -11.11
CA THR A 826 0.21 -1.02 -12.31
C THR A 826 -0.79 0.15 -12.35
N ARG A 827 -2.10 -0.11 -12.18
CA ARG A 827 -3.15 0.88 -12.52
C ARG A 827 -3.71 1.67 -11.35
N GLU A 828 -4.39 1.02 -10.40
CA GLU A 828 -5.13 1.74 -9.34
C GLU A 828 -4.46 1.63 -7.98
N ARG A 829 -3.76 0.52 -7.70
CA ARG A 829 -3.15 0.21 -6.39
C ARG A 829 -4.18 0.20 -5.25
N LYS A 830 -5.42 -0.19 -5.54
CA LYS A 830 -6.56 -0.13 -4.62
C LYS A 830 -7.02 -1.52 -4.20
N ALA A 831 -7.24 -1.70 -2.90
CA ALA A 831 -7.99 -2.84 -2.41
C ALA A 831 -9.45 -2.74 -2.89
N TYR A 832 -9.97 -3.85 -3.40
CA TYR A 832 -11.37 -4.03 -3.77
C TYR A 832 -11.82 -5.38 -3.20
N GLU A 833 -13.05 -5.44 -2.67
CA GLU A 833 -13.44 -6.56 -1.81
C GLU A 833 -13.50 -7.92 -2.54
N ALA A 834 -13.91 -7.94 -3.81
CA ALA A 834 -13.95 -9.16 -4.61
C ALA A 834 -12.54 -9.62 -5.04
N ASP A 835 -11.70 -8.69 -5.50
CA ASP A 835 -10.30 -8.89 -5.86
C ASP A 835 -9.51 -9.44 -4.66
N SER A 836 -9.65 -8.80 -3.50
CA SER A 836 -9.00 -9.20 -2.25
C SER A 836 -9.50 -10.55 -1.74
N TYR A 837 -10.78 -10.90 -1.90
CA TYR A 837 -11.29 -12.24 -1.59
C TYR A 837 -10.63 -13.31 -2.47
N LEU A 838 -10.57 -13.10 -3.79
CA LEU A 838 -9.97 -14.06 -4.72
C LEU A 838 -8.44 -14.18 -4.52
N GLN A 839 -7.74 -13.07 -4.26
CA GLN A 839 -6.32 -13.07 -3.92
C GLN A 839 -6.06 -13.77 -2.57
N MET A 840 -6.90 -13.52 -1.55
CA MET A 840 -6.82 -14.20 -0.26
C MET A 840 -7.01 -15.71 -0.39
N MET A 841 -8.00 -16.16 -1.17
CA MET A 841 -8.23 -17.58 -1.44
C MET A 841 -7.03 -18.20 -2.18
N ALA A 842 -6.47 -17.53 -3.20
CA ALA A 842 -5.24 -17.99 -3.84
C ALA A 842 -4.05 -18.08 -2.88
N ASN A 843 -3.92 -17.11 -1.96
CA ASN A 843 -2.88 -17.10 -0.92
C ASN A 843 -3.02 -18.26 0.08
N PHE A 844 -4.21 -18.59 0.59
CA PHE A 844 -4.38 -19.69 1.55
C PHE A 844 -3.95 -21.07 1.03
N PHE A 845 -3.97 -21.25 -0.29
CA PHE A 845 -3.53 -22.49 -0.94
C PHE A 845 -2.08 -22.43 -1.44
N THR A 846 -1.39 -21.29 -1.27
CA THR A 846 -0.01 -21.10 -1.74
C THR A 846 0.96 -20.57 -0.67
N SER A 847 0.48 -20.16 0.50
CA SER A 847 1.26 -19.70 1.66
C SER A 847 0.57 -20.10 2.97
N SER A 848 1.35 -20.38 4.02
CA SER A 848 0.82 -20.58 5.38
C SER A 848 0.56 -19.27 6.12
N ASP A 849 0.94 -18.11 5.55
CA ASP A 849 0.77 -16.80 6.18
C ASP A 849 -0.59 -16.17 5.81
N PRO A 850 -1.53 -16.02 6.77
CA PRO A 850 -2.82 -15.38 6.54
C PRO A 850 -2.81 -13.86 6.80
N THR A 851 -1.72 -13.31 7.36
CA THR A 851 -1.72 -12.00 8.02
C THR A 851 -1.96 -10.84 7.05
N LEU A 852 -1.33 -10.87 5.88
CA LEU A 852 -1.57 -9.91 4.79
C LEU A 852 -3.04 -9.88 4.35
N GLY A 853 -3.69 -11.05 4.31
CA GLY A 853 -5.10 -11.17 4.02
C GLY A 853 -5.94 -10.53 5.11
N ASN A 854 -5.75 -10.93 6.36
CA ASN A 854 -6.48 -10.39 7.51
C ASN A 854 -6.36 -8.86 7.61
N TYR A 855 -5.15 -8.31 7.44
CA TYR A 855 -4.91 -6.86 7.41
C TYR A 855 -5.65 -6.16 6.25
N SER A 856 -5.63 -6.76 5.06
CA SER A 856 -6.35 -6.23 3.89
C SER A 856 -7.87 -6.26 4.07
N LEU A 857 -8.41 -7.21 4.84
CA LEU A 857 -9.83 -7.24 5.19
C LEU A 857 -10.21 -6.15 6.20
N ASP A 858 -9.43 -5.96 7.27
CA ASP A 858 -9.66 -4.88 8.25
C ASP A 858 -9.58 -3.49 7.58
N TYR A 859 -8.64 -3.30 6.66
CA TYR A 859 -8.57 -2.11 5.80
C TYR A 859 -9.89 -1.87 5.03
N LEU A 860 -10.40 -2.90 4.34
CA LEU A 860 -11.62 -2.83 3.54
C LEU A 860 -12.91 -2.61 4.36
N LEU A 861 -12.96 -3.05 5.62
CA LEU A 861 -14.11 -2.78 6.49
C LEU A 861 -14.39 -1.28 6.60
N THR A 862 -13.33 -0.47 6.72
CA THR A 862 -13.40 1.00 6.83
C THR A 862 -13.48 1.72 5.48
N ARG A 863 -13.07 1.07 4.39
CA ARG A 863 -12.94 1.66 3.04
C ARG A 863 -13.75 0.92 1.98
N ARG A 864 -15.04 0.68 2.28
CA ARG A 864 -15.99 0.05 1.35
C ARG A 864 -15.98 0.70 -0.03
N THR A 865 -16.16 -0.11 -1.06
CA THR A 865 -16.23 0.39 -2.44
C THR A 865 -17.69 0.47 -2.92
N TRP A 866 -17.88 0.59 -4.24
CA TRP A 866 -19.14 1.01 -4.86
C TRP A 866 -20.15 -0.12 -5.19
N PRO A 867 -19.78 -1.34 -5.62
CA PRO A 867 -20.77 -2.33 -6.03
C PRO A 867 -21.62 -2.84 -4.86
N THR A 868 -22.83 -3.31 -5.14
CA THR A 868 -23.69 -3.91 -4.10
C THR A 868 -23.16 -5.24 -3.56
N GLU A 869 -22.49 -6.03 -4.39
CA GLU A 869 -21.94 -7.33 -4.00
C GLU A 869 -20.65 -7.22 -3.17
N TRP A 870 -19.84 -6.18 -3.38
CA TRP A 870 -18.48 -6.12 -2.82
C TRP A 870 -18.44 -6.00 -1.29
N PRO A 871 -19.28 -5.20 -0.62
CA PRO A 871 -19.42 -5.26 0.84
C PRO A 871 -19.69 -6.67 1.39
N MET A 872 -20.48 -7.49 0.68
CA MET A 872 -20.78 -8.87 1.09
C MET A 872 -19.59 -9.83 0.94
N TYR A 873 -18.68 -9.61 -0.02
CA TYR A 873 -17.44 -10.40 -0.11
C TYR A 873 -16.56 -10.29 1.14
N THR A 874 -16.65 -9.20 1.92
CA THR A 874 -15.93 -9.13 3.21
C THR A 874 -16.46 -10.15 4.22
N ILE A 875 -17.77 -10.45 4.23
CA ILE A 875 -18.34 -11.50 5.09
C ILE A 875 -17.76 -12.86 4.68
N LEU A 876 -17.79 -13.18 3.39
CA LEU A 876 -17.23 -14.42 2.84
C LEU A 876 -15.75 -14.55 3.20
N ALA A 877 -14.98 -13.48 3.04
CA ALA A 877 -13.55 -13.47 3.32
C ALA A 877 -13.21 -13.69 4.81
N PHE A 878 -13.94 -13.02 5.72
CA PHE A 878 -13.76 -13.23 7.16
C PHE A 878 -14.18 -14.64 7.59
N HIS A 879 -15.27 -15.17 7.04
CA HIS A 879 -15.72 -16.54 7.30
C HIS A 879 -14.71 -17.58 6.79
N ASP A 880 -14.23 -17.44 5.56
CA ASP A 880 -13.34 -18.41 4.96
C ASP A 880 -11.92 -18.30 5.55
N SER A 881 -11.47 -17.11 5.97
CA SER A 881 -10.28 -16.97 6.83
C SER A 881 -10.44 -17.73 8.15
N TYR A 882 -11.61 -17.67 8.80
CA TYR A 882 -11.90 -18.48 9.99
C TYR A 882 -11.92 -19.99 9.68
N LEU A 883 -12.48 -20.44 8.56
CA LEU A 883 -12.44 -21.85 8.18
C LEU A 883 -11.01 -22.34 7.93
N GLN A 884 -10.17 -21.53 7.29
CA GLN A 884 -8.77 -21.86 6.97
C GLN A 884 -7.86 -21.84 8.21
N THR A 885 -8.04 -20.86 9.11
CA THR A 885 -7.12 -20.62 10.25
C THR A 885 -7.62 -21.15 11.59
N GLY A 886 -8.94 -21.22 11.77
CA GLY A 886 -9.60 -21.46 13.06
C GLY A 886 -9.53 -20.26 14.02
N ASP A 887 -9.19 -19.06 13.56
CA ASP A 887 -9.13 -17.86 14.41
C ASP A 887 -10.47 -17.11 14.46
N THR A 888 -10.95 -16.82 15.67
CA THR A 888 -12.17 -16.03 15.91
C THR A 888 -11.89 -14.58 16.33
N ALA A 889 -10.64 -14.19 16.57
CA ALA A 889 -10.31 -12.86 17.09
C ALA A 889 -10.72 -11.73 16.14
N GLY A 890 -10.46 -11.88 14.84
CA GLY A 890 -10.95 -10.96 13.80
C GLY A 890 -12.48 -10.90 13.72
N LEU A 891 -13.16 -12.05 13.87
CA LEU A 891 -14.62 -12.13 13.87
C LEU A 891 -15.24 -11.42 15.08
N GLU A 892 -14.71 -11.62 16.28
CA GLU A 892 -15.22 -10.99 17.51
C GLU A 892 -15.05 -9.47 17.46
N ARG A 893 -13.87 -9.00 17.04
CA ARG A 893 -13.52 -7.57 16.89
C ARG A 893 -14.45 -6.84 15.92
N ASN A 894 -14.81 -7.49 14.81
CA ASN A 894 -15.48 -6.86 13.68
C ASN A 894 -16.95 -7.26 13.48
N TYR A 895 -17.52 -8.10 14.35
CA TYR A 895 -18.86 -8.67 14.16
C TYR A 895 -19.93 -7.66 13.74
N ASP A 896 -20.06 -6.54 14.46
CA ASP A 896 -21.07 -5.53 14.17
C ASP A 896 -20.83 -4.86 12.80
N GLN A 897 -19.56 -4.63 12.42
CA GLN A 897 -19.21 -4.11 11.09
C GLN A 897 -19.54 -5.10 9.96
N LEU A 898 -19.48 -6.41 10.23
CA LEU A 898 -19.86 -7.47 9.28
C LEU A 898 -21.37 -7.59 9.13
N VAL A 899 -22.12 -7.48 10.25
CA VAL A 899 -23.60 -7.39 10.22
C VAL A 899 -24.05 -6.20 9.37
N ASP A 900 -23.39 -5.04 9.48
CA ASP A 900 -23.68 -3.85 8.67
C ASP A 900 -23.42 -4.01 7.16
N LYS A 901 -22.75 -5.08 6.70
CA LYS A 901 -22.59 -5.40 5.27
C LYS A 901 -23.74 -6.24 4.70
N LEU A 902 -24.64 -6.77 5.54
CA LEU A 902 -25.75 -7.60 5.09
C LEU A 902 -26.79 -6.79 4.27
N PRO A 903 -27.44 -7.40 3.27
CA PRO A 903 -28.36 -6.72 2.36
C PRO A 903 -29.77 -6.48 2.96
N ASP A 904 -29.90 -6.39 4.29
CA ASP A 904 -31.16 -6.37 5.05
C ASP A 904 -32.16 -5.33 4.53
N GLN A 905 -31.71 -4.13 4.15
CA GLN A 905 -32.56 -3.07 3.58
C GLN A 905 -33.31 -3.45 2.30
N TRP A 906 -32.91 -4.52 1.61
CA TRP A 906 -33.47 -4.95 0.33
C TRP A 906 -34.25 -6.26 0.41
N ILE A 907 -34.34 -6.93 1.57
CA ILE A 907 -35.09 -8.18 1.73
C ILE A 907 -36.60 -7.91 1.66
N GLU A 908 -37.27 -8.39 0.61
CA GLU A 908 -38.71 -8.26 0.45
C GLU A 908 -39.45 -9.47 1.02
N GLN A 909 -40.06 -9.29 2.20
CA GLN A 909 -40.75 -10.35 2.95
C GLN A 909 -41.89 -11.07 2.18
N SER A 910 -42.48 -10.45 1.15
CA SER A 910 -43.53 -11.07 0.32
C SER A 910 -43.02 -12.06 -0.71
N THR A 911 -41.76 -11.95 -1.12
CA THR A 911 -41.13 -12.85 -2.10
C THR A 911 -40.04 -13.72 -1.49
N GLY A 912 -39.46 -13.32 -0.35
CA GLY A 912 -38.30 -13.96 0.27
C GLY A 912 -36.97 -13.57 -0.38
N LEU A 913 -37.00 -12.71 -1.40
CA LEU A 913 -35.85 -12.34 -2.24
C LEU A 913 -35.35 -10.93 -1.92
N ILE A 914 -34.07 -10.68 -2.22
CA ILE A 914 -33.48 -9.34 -2.32
C ILE A 914 -34.09 -8.63 -3.53
N ARG A 915 -34.63 -7.44 -3.28
CA ARG A 915 -35.36 -6.61 -4.24
C ARG A 915 -34.89 -5.15 -4.21
N LYS A 916 -34.38 -4.67 -5.34
CA LYS A 916 -33.85 -3.31 -5.49
C LYS A 916 -34.60 -2.51 -6.57
N ASN A 917 -35.01 -1.28 -6.22
CA ASN A 917 -35.67 -0.35 -7.15
C ASN A 917 -34.70 0.60 -7.88
N SER A 918 -33.43 0.62 -7.46
CA SER A 918 -32.37 1.51 -7.92
C SER A 918 -31.03 0.76 -7.90
N GLY A 919 -30.08 1.16 -8.73
CA GLY A 919 -28.78 0.48 -8.89
C GLY A 919 -28.81 -0.84 -9.67
N SER A 920 -29.96 -1.51 -9.72
CA SER A 920 -30.16 -2.81 -10.41
C SER A 920 -30.46 -2.68 -11.90
N ASN A 921 -29.62 -1.90 -12.60
CA ASN A 921 -29.73 -1.64 -14.04
C ASN A 921 -28.42 -1.88 -14.81
N GLY A 922 -27.41 -2.50 -14.16
CA GLY A 922 -26.09 -2.75 -14.74
C GLY A 922 -25.21 -1.50 -14.89
N GLY A 923 -25.56 -0.40 -14.21
CA GLY A 923 -24.78 0.83 -14.18
C GLY A 923 -23.40 0.62 -13.56
N ASN A 924 -22.38 1.23 -14.14
CA ASN A 924 -20.99 1.11 -13.68
C ASN A 924 -20.65 2.28 -12.73
N SER A 925 -19.80 2.00 -11.74
CA SER A 925 -19.13 3.00 -10.89
C SER A 925 -20.10 3.92 -10.11
N CYS A 926 -21.22 3.37 -9.63
CA CYS A 926 -22.17 4.07 -8.78
C CYS A 926 -22.46 3.26 -7.50
N THR A 927 -22.50 3.93 -6.34
CA THR A 927 -22.72 3.28 -5.04
C THR A 927 -24.01 2.47 -5.05
N ASP A 928 -23.92 1.23 -4.59
CA ASP A 928 -24.97 0.23 -4.55
C ASP A 928 -25.59 -0.06 -5.94
N CYS A 929 -24.77 -0.03 -7.00
CA CYS A 929 -25.13 -0.55 -8.31
C CYS A 929 -24.76 -2.03 -8.46
N ASP A 930 -25.60 -2.80 -9.15
CA ASP A 930 -25.34 -4.23 -9.42
C ASP A 930 -24.39 -4.35 -10.61
N ILE A 931 -23.21 -4.93 -10.36
CA ILE A 931 -22.17 -5.13 -11.39
C ILE A 931 -22.29 -6.51 -12.06
N VAL A 932 -22.54 -7.59 -11.29
CA VAL A 932 -22.66 -9.00 -11.71
C VAL A 932 -21.40 -9.62 -12.32
N ASP A 933 -20.77 -8.93 -13.26
CA ASP A 933 -19.51 -9.35 -13.89
C ASP A 933 -18.80 -8.12 -14.47
N TRP A 934 -17.47 -8.19 -14.57
CA TRP A 934 -16.62 -7.10 -15.04
C TRP A 934 -15.55 -7.59 -16.03
N PRO A 935 -15.37 -6.96 -17.20
CA PRO A 935 -16.06 -5.77 -17.69
C PRO A 935 -17.48 -6.06 -18.21
N THR A 936 -18.24 -5.00 -18.49
CA THR A 936 -19.63 -5.08 -18.97
C THR A 936 -19.82 -5.94 -20.23
N SER A 937 -18.79 -6.11 -21.06
CA SER A 937 -18.83 -6.97 -22.26
C SER A 937 -18.93 -8.46 -21.96
N GLU A 938 -18.52 -8.90 -20.78
CA GLU A 938 -18.41 -10.32 -20.44
C GLU A 938 -19.64 -10.89 -19.73
N ARG A 939 -20.65 -10.07 -19.44
CA ARG A 939 -21.86 -10.44 -18.68
C ARG A 939 -22.80 -11.47 -19.35
N ASP A 940 -22.39 -12.18 -20.41
CA ASP A 940 -23.23 -13.07 -21.25
C ASP A 940 -24.62 -12.48 -21.62
N GLY A 941 -24.72 -11.15 -21.75
CA GLY A 941 -25.99 -10.46 -22.02
C GLY A 941 -26.93 -10.27 -20.82
N TYR A 942 -26.47 -10.45 -19.57
CA TYR A 942 -27.26 -10.42 -18.33
C TYR A 942 -28.34 -9.34 -18.28
N VAL A 943 -29.57 -9.77 -18.06
CA VAL A 943 -30.78 -8.97 -18.12
C VAL A 943 -31.15 -8.47 -16.72
N PHE A 944 -30.51 -7.38 -16.31
CA PHE A 944 -30.72 -6.74 -15.00
C PHE A 944 -32.19 -6.42 -14.70
N ARG A 945 -32.61 -6.70 -13.47
CA ARG A 945 -33.98 -6.55 -12.94
C ARG A 945 -33.99 -6.21 -11.44
N PRO A 946 -35.16 -5.90 -10.84
CA PRO A 946 -35.25 -5.65 -9.40
C PRO A 946 -34.84 -6.83 -8.51
N TYR A 947 -35.03 -8.08 -8.96
CA TYR A 947 -34.62 -9.28 -8.25
C TYR A 947 -33.55 -10.01 -9.08
N ASN A 948 -32.29 -9.60 -8.98
CA ASN A 948 -31.19 -10.23 -9.72
C ASN A 948 -30.71 -11.50 -8.99
N THR A 949 -30.55 -12.59 -9.72
CA THR A 949 -30.14 -13.90 -9.17
C THR A 949 -28.77 -13.84 -8.47
N VAL A 950 -27.76 -13.22 -9.08
CA VAL A 950 -26.41 -13.13 -8.49
C VAL A 950 -26.42 -12.41 -7.13
N ILE A 951 -27.20 -11.32 -7.02
CA ILE A 951 -27.36 -10.59 -5.74
C ILE A 951 -28.07 -11.45 -4.68
N ASN A 952 -29.02 -12.28 -5.09
CA ASN A 952 -29.69 -13.23 -4.19
C ASN A 952 -28.77 -14.40 -3.78
N ALA A 953 -27.87 -14.84 -4.67
CA ALA A 953 -26.91 -15.89 -4.39
C ALA A 953 -25.83 -15.46 -3.38
N ILE A 954 -25.18 -14.32 -3.60
CA ILE A 954 -24.19 -13.79 -2.64
C ILE A 954 -24.85 -13.40 -1.31
N GLY A 955 -26.08 -12.88 -1.36
CA GLY A 955 -26.88 -12.63 -0.15
C GLY A 955 -27.16 -13.91 0.64
N TYR A 956 -27.55 -15.00 -0.03
CA TYR A 956 -27.73 -16.30 0.61
C TYR A 956 -26.47 -16.79 1.32
N ARG A 957 -25.31 -16.79 0.63
CA ARG A 957 -24.02 -17.17 1.22
C ARG A 957 -23.67 -16.27 2.40
N SER A 958 -23.82 -14.96 2.27
CA SER A 958 -23.55 -14.00 3.36
C SER A 958 -24.36 -14.28 4.64
N TYR A 959 -25.64 -14.66 4.53
CA TYR A 959 -26.44 -15.05 5.69
C TYR A 959 -26.10 -16.44 6.25
N ARG A 960 -25.50 -17.34 5.46
CA ARG A 960 -24.94 -18.60 5.99
C ARG A 960 -23.67 -18.33 6.76
N ASP A 961 -22.75 -17.61 6.16
CA ASP A 961 -21.45 -17.27 6.72
C ASP A 961 -21.62 -16.45 8.02
N MET A 962 -22.55 -15.48 8.05
CA MET A 962 -22.89 -14.79 9.30
C MET A 962 -23.61 -15.67 10.33
N ALA A 963 -24.36 -16.71 9.93
CA ALA A 963 -24.93 -17.67 10.88
C ALA A 963 -23.85 -18.56 11.51
N ASP A 964 -22.85 -18.96 10.74
CA ASP A 964 -21.74 -19.79 11.20
C ASP A 964 -20.76 -18.97 12.04
N ILE A 965 -20.45 -17.72 11.65
CA ILE A 965 -19.73 -16.73 12.49
C ILE A 965 -20.49 -16.49 13.81
N ALA A 966 -21.80 -16.22 13.76
CA ALA A 966 -22.60 -16.02 14.96
C ALA A 966 -22.60 -17.27 15.87
N THR A 967 -22.60 -18.47 15.29
CA THR A 967 -22.47 -19.73 16.04
C THR A 967 -21.11 -19.88 16.70
N ALA A 968 -20.02 -19.58 15.97
CA ALA A 968 -18.64 -19.60 16.49
C ALA A 968 -18.46 -18.64 17.69
N LEU A 969 -19.13 -17.48 17.65
CA LEU A 969 -19.11 -16.47 18.71
C LEU A 969 -20.19 -16.65 19.80
N GLY A 970 -20.96 -17.75 19.78
CA GLY A 970 -22.00 -18.04 20.78
C GLY A 970 -23.22 -17.10 20.75
N LYS A 971 -23.49 -16.46 19.60
CA LYS A 971 -24.61 -15.54 19.35
C LYS A 971 -25.83 -16.27 18.78
N ASP A 972 -26.30 -17.29 19.51
CA ASP A 972 -27.36 -18.24 19.08
C ASP A 972 -28.61 -17.59 18.45
N ALA A 973 -29.02 -16.42 18.95
CA ALA A 973 -30.22 -15.72 18.46
C ALA A 973 -30.02 -15.11 17.06
N ASP A 974 -28.83 -14.56 16.81
CA ASP A 974 -28.45 -14.00 15.52
C ASP A 974 -28.23 -15.13 14.52
N ALA A 975 -27.52 -16.19 14.93
CA ALA A 975 -27.31 -17.40 14.13
C ALA A 975 -28.64 -17.99 13.63
N ALA A 976 -29.65 -18.11 14.51
CA ALA A 976 -30.99 -18.56 14.14
C ALA A 976 -31.72 -17.58 13.20
N SER A 977 -31.51 -16.27 13.35
CA SER A 977 -32.12 -15.24 12.50
C SER A 977 -31.54 -15.24 11.09
N PHE A 978 -30.21 -15.29 10.98
CA PHE A 978 -29.49 -15.36 9.71
C PHE A 978 -29.77 -16.68 8.99
N THR A 979 -29.73 -17.82 9.70
CA THR A 979 -30.15 -19.14 9.18
C THR A 979 -31.55 -19.08 8.57
N ALA A 980 -32.54 -18.55 9.30
CA ALA A 980 -33.91 -18.47 8.81
C ALA A 980 -34.06 -17.52 7.60
N THR A 981 -33.17 -16.54 7.43
CA THR A 981 -33.15 -15.63 6.28
C THR A 981 -32.48 -16.29 5.07
N ALA A 982 -31.38 -17.00 5.26
CA ALA A 982 -30.74 -17.84 4.25
C ALA A 982 -31.71 -18.93 3.73
N ASP A 983 -32.42 -19.63 4.63
CA ASP A 983 -33.41 -20.64 4.24
C ASP A 983 -34.49 -20.05 3.32
N ARG A 984 -35.09 -18.91 3.69
CA ARG A 984 -36.12 -18.22 2.89
C ARG A 984 -35.58 -17.77 1.52
N LEU A 985 -34.36 -17.25 1.48
CA LEU A 985 -33.71 -16.85 0.23
C LEU A 985 -33.50 -18.06 -0.70
N ARG A 986 -33.00 -19.18 -0.16
CA ARG A 986 -32.78 -20.41 -0.94
C ARG A 986 -34.06 -21.01 -1.47
N GLU A 987 -35.08 -21.14 -0.61
CA GLU A 987 -36.40 -21.63 -1.01
C GLU A 987 -37.00 -20.77 -2.12
N ALA A 988 -36.99 -19.44 -1.96
CA ALA A 988 -37.54 -18.52 -2.95
C ALA A 988 -36.75 -18.50 -4.27
N ALA A 989 -35.42 -18.59 -4.21
CA ALA A 989 -34.57 -18.64 -5.40
C ALA A 989 -34.78 -19.94 -6.18
N ASN A 990 -34.78 -21.09 -5.50
CA ASN A 990 -34.95 -22.40 -6.14
C ASN A 990 -36.40 -22.61 -6.65
N GLU A 991 -37.41 -22.00 -6.01
CA GLU A 991 -38.81 -22.02 -6.51
C GLU A 991 -38.99 -21.14 -7.76
N ARG A 992 -38.32 -19.99 -7.86
CA ARG A 992 -38.72 -18.91 -8.80
C ARG A 992 -37.69 -18.53 -9.85
N LEU A 993 -36.41 -18.80 -9.60
CA LEU A 993 -35.29 -18.43 -10.47
C LEU A 993 -34.72 -19.65 -11.20
N PHE A 994 -34.70 -20.83 -10.57
CA PHE A 994 -34.28 -22.07 -11.23
C PHE A 994 -35.33 -22.57 -12.22
N ASP A 995 -34.88 -23.02 -13.39
CA ASP A 995 -35.70 -23.65 -14.41
C ASP A 995 -35.29 -25.12 -14.61
N THR A 996 -36.19 -26.04 -14.25
CA THR A 996 -35.93 -27.48 -14.28
C THR A 996 -35.84 -28.06 -15.71
N GLU A 997 -36.49 -27.44 -16.71
CA GLU A 997 -36.38 -27.91 -18.10
C GLU A 997 -35.04 -27.49 -18.72
N LYS A 998 -34.53 -26.32 -18.31
CA LYS A 998 -33.25 -25.78 -18.77
C LYS A 998 -32.05 -26.31 -17.97
N GLY A 999 -32.26 -26.71 -16.72
CA GLY A 999 -31.19 -27.04 -15.77
C GLY A 999 -30.41 -25.81 -15.29
N ALA A 1000 -31.01 -24.63 -15.29
CA ALA A 1000 -30.29 -23.37 -15.12
C ALA A 1000 -31.10 -22.32 -14.35
N TYR A 1001 -30.41 -21.39 -13.69
CA TYR A 1001 -31.02 -20.20 -13.12
C TYR A 1001 -31.21 -19.11 -14.17
N ARG A 1002 -32.39 -18.48 -14.13
CA ARG A 1002 -32.74 -17.26 -14.88
C ARG A 1002 -32.03 -16.05 -14.28
N ASP A 1003 -31.84 -14.99 -15.06
CA ASP A 1003 -31.14 -13.76 -14.59
C ASP A 1003 -31.87 -13.04 -13.45
N GLY A 1004 -33.19 -13.20 -13.35
CA GLY A 1004 -33.99 -12.56 -12.32
C GLY A 1004 -35.50 -12.56 -12.57
N LEU A 1005 -36.23 -11.82 -11.73
CA LEU A 1005 -37.67 -11.56 -11.87
C LEU A 1005 -37.94 -10.09 -12.24
N ASN A 1006 -38.94 -9.85 -13.09
CA ASN A 1006 -39.48 -8.52 -13.34
C ASN A 1006 -40.10 -7.90 -12.08
N ALA A 1007 -40.38 -6.59 -12.11
CA ALA A 1007 -40.92 -5.85 -10.96
C ALA A 1007 -42.26 -6.37 -10.42
N ASP A 1008 -43.02 -7.11 -11.24
CA ASP A 1008 -44.29 -7.77 -10.92
C ASP A 1008 -44.14 -9.24 -10.46
N GLY A 1009 -42.90 -9.74 -10.34
CA GLY A 1009 -42.58 -11.10 -9.93
C GLY A 1009 -42.57 -12.12 -11.08
N THR A 1010 -42.82 -11.73 -12.33
CA THR A 1010 -42.73 -12.66 -13.47
C THR A 1010 -41.27 -12.97 -13.84
N PRO A 1011 -40.92 -14.23 -14.16
CA PRO A 1011 -39.54 -14.60 -14.49
C PRO A 1011 -39.06 -13.98 -15.81
N VAL A 1012 -37.77 -13.67 -15.90
CA VAL A 1012 -37.11 -13.32 -17.16
C VAL A 1012 -36.80 -14.57 -17.97
N ASP A 1013 -37.03 -14.50 -19.29
CA ASP A 1013 -36.67 -15.58 -20.22
C ASP A 1013 -35.28 -15.36 -20.82
N HIS A 1014 -34.29 -15.34 -19.93
CA HIS A 1014 -32.87 -15.24 -20.24
C HIS A 1014 -32.07 -15.97 -19.15
N PHE A 1015 -30.94 -16.52 -19.56
CA PHE A 1015 -30.08 -17.41 -18.77
C PHE A 1015 -28.62 -17.07 -19.10
N ALA A 1016 -28.12 -15.97 -18.56
CA ALA A 1016 -26.70 -15.65 -18.60
C ALA A 1016 -25.94 -16.63 -17.70
N VAL A 1017 -24.75 -17.08 -18.12
CA VAL A 1017 -23.99 -18.11 -17.39
C VAL A 1017 -23.77 -17.74 -15.91
N GLN A 1018 -23.52 -16.46 -15.62
CA GLN A 1018 -23.35 -15.88 -14.29
C GLN A 1018 -24.48 -16.25 -13.32
N ALA A 1019 -25.74 -16.27 -13.78
CA ALA A 1019 -26.89 -16.55 -12.92
C ALA A 1019 -26.84 -17.97 -12.33
N SER A 1020 -26.36 -18.95 -13.10
CA SER A 1020 -26.22 -20.33 -12.65
C SER A 1020 -24.88 -20.57 -11.93
N VAL A 1021 -23.81 -19.94 -12.40
CA VAL A 1021 -22.46 -20.00 -11.82
C VAL A 1021 -22.46 -19.52 -10.37
N PHE A 1022 -22.86 -18.27 -10.12
CA PHE A 1022 -22.86 -17.71 -8.77
C PHE A 1022 -23.89 -18.42 -7.87
N ALA A 1023 -25.03 -18.86 -8.40
CA ALA A 1023 -25.98 -19.66 -7.62
C ALA A 1023 -25.38 -20.99 -7.14
N ALA A 1024 -24.68 -21.71 -8.03
CA ALA A 1024 -24.04 -22.98 -7.72
C ALA A 1024 -22.85 -22.83 -6.77
N ALA A 1025 -21.91 -21.93 -7.07
CA ALA A 1025 -20.73 -21.68 -6.23
C ALA A 1025 -21.10 -21.22 -4.81
N PHE A 1026 -22.19 -20.43 -4.68
CA PHE A 1026 -22.70 -19.97 -3.38
C PHE A 1026 -23.71 -20.93 -2.72
N GLY A 1027 -23.89 -22.15 -3.24
CA GLY A 1027 -24.64 -23.22 -2.55
C GLY A 1027 -26.17 -23.03 -2.49
N LEU A 1028 -26.75 -22.25 -3.42
CA LEU A 1028 -28.21 -22.19 -3.58
C LEU A 1028 -28.84 -23.54 -4.03
N PRO A 1029 -28.35 -24.24 -5.07
CA PRO A 1029 -29.00 -25.46 -5.55
C PRO A 1029 -28.86 -26.62 -4.56
N ASP A 1030 -29.82 -27.55 -4.62
CA ASP A 1030 -29.61 -28.89 -4.07
C ASP A 1030 -28.66 -29.73 -4.97
N ALA A 1031 -28.38 -30.98 -4.58
CA ALA A 1031 -27.45 -31.85 -5.29
C ALA A 1031 -27.81 -32.11 -6.76
N ASP A 1032 -29.10 -32.32 -7.05
CA ASP A 1032 -29.59 -32.61 -8.41
C ASP A 1032 -29.58 -31.32 -9.26
N GLN A 1033 -30.00 -30.20 -8.64
CA GLN A 1033 -29.94 -28.87 -9.26
C GLN A 1033 -28.50 -28.43 -9.55
N ALA A 1034 -27.53 -28.79 -8.69
CA ALA A 1034 -26.12 -28.47 -8.87
C ALA A 1034 -25.52 -29.25 -10.05
N SER A 1035 -25.80 -30.56 -10.16
CA SER A 1035 -25.40 -31.35 -11.33
C SER A 1035 -26.01 -30.80 -12.61
N ALA A 1036 -27.30 -30.45 -12.62
CA ALA A 1036 -27.95 -29.88 -13.80
C ALA A 1036 -27.38 -28.50 -14.17
N SER A 1037 -27.05 -27.68 -13.17
CA SER A 1037 -26.39 -26.38 -13.36
C SER A 1037 -24.99 -26.53 -13.95
N ALA A 1038 -24.22 -27.54 -13.50
CA ALA A 1038 -22.90 -27.83 -14.06
C ALA A 1038 -22.98 -28.31 -15.52
N ASP A 1039 -23.94 -29.18 -15.86
CA ASP A 1039 -24.21 -29.55 -17.28
C ASP A 1039 -24.53 -28.30 -18.12
N TYR A 1040 -25.31 -27.37 -17.58
CA TYR A 1040 -25.59 -26.11 -18.25
C TYR A 1040 -24.33 -25.25 -18.41
N VAL A 1041 -23.57 -25.01 -17.34
CA VAL A 1041 -22.34 -24.20 -17.34
C VAL A 1041 -21.30 -24.78 -18.32
N GLN A 1042 -21.05 -26.10 -18.30
CA GLN A 1042 -20.16 -26.77 -19.26
C GLN A 1042 -20.62 -26.53 -20.70
N SER A 1043 -21.93 -26.55 -20.98
CA SER A 1043 -22.48 -26.26 -22.32
C SER A 1043 -22.34 -24.79 -22.77
N ARG A 1044 -22.09 -23.86 -21.84
CA ARG A 1044 -21.81 -22.44 -22.12
C ARG A 1044 -20.30 -22.15 -22.23
N GLY A 1045 -19.48 -22.94 -21.53
CA GLY A 1045 -18.06 -22.70 -21.34
C GLY A 1045 -17.78 -21.41 -20.58
N MET A 1046 -16.57 -20.86 -20.73
CA MET A 1046 -16.11 -19.64 -20.08
C MET A 1046 -16.75 -18.36 -20.66
N ALA A 1047 -18.09 -18.28 -20.75
CA ALA A 1047 -18.83 -17.15 -21.32
C ALA A 1047 -18.91 -15.93 -20.36
N CYS A 1048 -17.83 -15.66 -19.63
CA CYS A 1048 -17.74 -14.70 -18.53
C CYS A 1048 -16.35 -14.06 -18.45
N SER A 1049 -16.14 -13.15 -17.51
CA SER A 1049 -14.80 -12.59 -17.24
C SER A 1049 -13.90 -13.54 -16.45
N VAL A 1050 -12.67 -13.12 -16.22
CA VAL A 1050 -11.72 -13.77 -15.30
C VAL A 1050 -12.17 -13.75 -13.84
N TYR A 1051 -12.90 -12.70 -13.40
CA TYR A 1051 -13.48 -12.62 -12.05
C TYR A 1051 -14.55 -13.70 -11.85
N CYS A 1052 -15.40 -13.91 -12.84
CA CYS A 1052 -16.43 -14.95 -12.81
C CYS A 1052 -15.86 -16.37 -13.03
N ALA A 1053 -14.67 -16.49 -13.64
CA ALA A 1053 -14.04 -17.76 -14.01
C ALA A 1053 -13.78 -18.68 -12.81
N ALA A 1054 -13.40 -18.09 -11.67
CA ALA A 1054 -13.25 -18.80 -10.40
C ALA A 1054 -14.50 -19.65 -10.09
N PHE A 1055 -15.65 -18.97 -10.02
CA PHE A 1055 -16.94 -19.57 -9.71
C PHE A 1055 -17.44 -20.52 -10.81
N VAL A 1056 -17.04 -20.33 -12.08
CA VAL A 1056 -17.30 -21.30 -13.15
C VAL A 1056 -16.67 -22.65 -12.81
N ILE A 1057 -15.37 -22.66 -12.50
CA ILE A 1057 -14.62 -23.88 -12.17
C ILE A 1057 -15.16 -24.52 -10.88
N GLU A 1058 -15.42 -23.73 -9.83
CA GLU A 1058 -16.07 -24.21 -8.59
C GLU A 1058 -17.43 -24.86 -8.87
N SER A 1059 -18.29 -24.23 -9.69
CA SER A 1059 -19.63 -24.75 -10.02
C SER A 1059 -19.59 -26.10 -10.76
N LEU A 1060 -18.56 -26.33 -11.57
CA LEU A 1060 -18.35 -27.60 -12.28
C LEU A 1060 -17.93 -28.70 -11.30
N TYR A 1061 -16.98 -28.42 -10.40
CA TYR A 1061 -16.58 -29.39 -9.36
C TYR A 1061 -17.70 -29.68 -8.35
N ALA A 1062 -18.54 -28.71 -8.00
CA ALA A 1062 -19.72 -28.91 -7.13
C ALA A 1062 -20.82 -29.78 -7.79
N GLY A 1063 -20.91 -29.75 -9.12
CA GLY A 1063 -21.80 -30.59 -9.92
C GLY A 1063 -21.22 -31.95 -10.33
N ASP A 1064 -20.04 -32.33 -9.83
CA ASP A 1064 -19.28 -33.51 -10.24
C ASP A 1064 -18.96 -33.55 -11.76
N ARG A 1065 -18.44 -32.44 -12.30
CA ARG A 1065 -17.96 -32.27 -13.70
C ARG A 1065 -16.49 -31.89 -13.75
N GLY A 1066 -15.64 -32.70 -13.12
CA GLY A 1066 -14.18 -32.51 -13.16
C GLY A 1066 -13.59 -32.58 -14.57
N ASP A 1067 -14.25 -33.26 -15.50
CA ASP A 1067 -13.95 -33.26 -16.94
C ASP A 1067 -14.21 -31.89 -17.57
N GLY A 1068 -15.38 -31.31 -17.33
CA GLY A 1068 -15.70 -29.95 -17.79
C GLY A 1068 -14.79 -28.88 -17.18
N ALA A 1069 -14.34 -29.07 -15.93
CA ALA A 1069 -13.37 -28.18 -15.30
C ALA A 1069 -11.97 -28.29 -15.94
N HIS A 1070 -11.49 -29.52 -16.20
CA HIS A 1070 -10.23 -29.76 -16.92
C HIS A 1070 -10.24 -29.19 -18.34
N ASP A 1071 -11.32 -29.42 -19.11
CA ASP A 1071 -11.53 -28.86 -20.45
C ASP A 1071 -11.41 -27.32 -20.46
N LEU A 1072 -11.93 -26.62 -19.43
CA LEU A 1072 -11.90 -25.15 -19.35
C LEU A 1072 -10.59 -24.59 -18.77
N LEU A 1073 -9.96 -25.29 -17.82
CA LEU A 1073 -8.64 -24.92 -17.30
C LEU A 1073 -7.56 -25.02 -18.39
N THR A 1074 -7.69 -26.00 -19.29
CA THR A 1074 -6.72 -26.28 -20.37
C THR A 1074 -7.12 -25.73 -21.76
N ASP A 1075 -8.27 -25.04 -21.88
CA ASP A 1075 -8.70 -24.41 -23.13
C ASP A 1075 -7.64 -23.46 -23.68
N THR A 1076 -7.58 -23.32 -25.00
CA THR A 1076 -6.69 -22.41 -25.73
C THR A 1076 -7.45 -21.33 -26.50
N GLY A 1077 -8.78 -21.26 -26.33
CA GLY A 1077 -9.64 -20.23 -26.87
C GLY A 1077 -9.41 -18.86 -26.24
N LEU A 1078 -10.12 -17.84 -26.77
CA LEU A 1078 -9.93 -16.43 -26.38
C LEU A 1078 -10.12 -16.16 -24.88
N ARG A 1079 -10.93 -16.98 -24.18
CA ARG A 1079 -11.25 -16.84 -22.75
C ARG A 1079 -10.63 -17.97 -21.93
N SER A 1080 -9.31 -18.02 -21.94
CA SER A 1080 -8.53 -19.05 -21.26
C SER A 1080 -7.24 -18.48 -20.67
N TRP A 1081 -6.71 -19.17 -19.65
CA TRP A 1081 -5.37 -18.89 -19.12
C TRP A 1081 -4.27 -19.23 -20.12
N MET A 1082 -4.43 -20.28 -20.95
CA MET A 1082 -3.46 -20.58 -22.01
C MET A 1082 -3.40 -19.48 -23.07
N ASN A 1083 -4.47 -18.72 -23.34
CA ASN A 1083 -4.37 -17.51 -24.17
C ASN A 1083 -3.49 -16.45 -23.49
N MET A 1084 -3.56 -16.24 -22.17
CA MET A 1084 -2.65 -15.32 -21.47
C MET A 1084 -1.19 -15.76 -21.63
N ILE A 1085 -0.91 -17.05 -21.38
CA ILE A 1085 0.42 -17.66 -21.52
C ILE A 1085 0.94 -17.50 -22.95
N ALA A 1086 0.11 -17.80 -23.96
CA ALA A 1086 0.45 -17.66 -25.38
C ALA A 1086 0.68 -16.20 -25.83
N LYS A 1087 0.27 -15.21 -25.03
CA LYS A 1087 0.55 -13.77 -25.24
C LYS A 1087 1.82 -13.31 -24.54
N GLY A 1088 2.49 -14.18 -23.78
CA GLY A 1088 3.70 -13.85 -23.02
C GLY A 1088 3.40 -13.16 -21.69
N ALA A 1089 2.26 -13.43 -21.08
CA ALA A 1089 1.94 -12.96 -19.73
C ALA A 1089 2.98 -13.47 -18.72
N GLY A 1090 3.43 -12.60 -17.81
CA GLY A 1090 4.32 -12.97 -16.69
C GLY A 1090 3.58 -13.19 -15.36
N ALA A 1091 2.32 -12.79 -15.28
CA ALA A 1091 1.34 -13.01 -14.21
C ALA A 1091 -0.06 -13.05 -14.84
N THR A 1092 -1.10 -13.40 -14.09
CA THR A 1092 -2.48 -13.37 -14.60
C THR A 1092 -2.98 -11.93 -14.80
N ALA A 1093 -3.95 -11.75 -15.70
CA ALA A 1093 -4.31 -10.45 -16.26
C ALA A 1093 -5.72 -9.99 -15.88
N GLU A 1094 -5.99 -8.68 -15.92
CA GLU A 1094 -7.31 -8.11 -15.53
C GLU A 1094 -8.47 -8.62 -16.39
N ALA A 1095 -8.18 -9.07 -17.61
CA ALA A 1095 -9.15 -9.67 -18.53
C ALA A 1095 -8.47 -10.70 -19.42
N TRP A 1096 -9.26 -11.53 -20.10
CA TRP A 1096 -8.74 -12.62 -20.94
C TRP A 1096 -7.86 -12.16 -22.12
N ASP A 1097 -8.21 -11.05 -22.76
CA ASP A 1097 -7.46 -10.51 -23.90
C ASP A 1097 -7.75 -9.01 -24.11
N THR A 1098 -6.76 -8.30 -24.64
CA THR A 1098 -6.83 -6.85 -24.92
C THR A 1098 -7.90 -6.46 -25.96
N SER A 1099 -8.42 -7.41 -26.74
CA SER A 1099 -9.55 -7.22 -27.65
C SER A 1099 -10.91 -7.18 -26.94
N LEU A 1100 -11.00 -7.73 -25.72
CA LEU A 1100 -12.17 -7.64 -24.83
C LEU A 1100 -12.05 -6.44 -23.90
N LYS A 1101 -10.85 -6.16 -23.37
CA LYS A 1101 -10.56 -4.98 -22.54
C LYS A 1101 -9.26 -4.29 -22.97
N SER A 1102 -9.37 -3.18 -23.70
CA SER A 1102 -8.20 -2.52 -24.31
C SER A 1102 -7.25 -1.82 -23.32
N ASN A 1103 -7.72 -1.49 -22.12
CA ASN A 1103 -7.00 -0.77 -21.05
C ASN A 1103 -6.72 -1.66 -19.83
N MET A 1104 -6.26 -2.89 -20.05
CA MET A 1104 -6.01 -3.91 -19.02
C MET A 1104 -4.56 -3.93 -18.49
N THR A 1105 -4.38 -4.45 -17.28
CA THR A 1105 -3.08 -4.87 -16.72
C THR A 1105 -2.84 -6.38 -16.98
N TRP A 1106 -1.58 -6.80 -16.91
CA TRP A 1106 -1.11 -8.20 -17.00
C TRP A 1106 -0.50 -8.68 -15.66
N SER A 1107 -0.93 -8.05 -14.56
CA SER A 1107 -0.52 -8.31 -13.18
C SER A 1107 -1.70 -8.06 -12.23
N HIS A 1108 -2.72 -8.92 -12.30
CA HIS A 1108 -4.01 -8.76 -11.64
C HIS A 1108 -4.43 -10.07 -10.94
N PRO A 1109 -4.37 -10.16 -9.60
CA PRO A 1109 -4.39 -11.44 -8.89
C PRO A 1109 -5.74 -12.15 -8.88
N TRP A 1110 -6.86 -11.47 -9.15
CA TRP A 1110 -8.19 -12.11 -9.19
C TRP A 1110 -8.33 -13.24 -10.22
N ALA A 1111 -7.43 -13.31 -11.20
CA ALA A 1111 -7.40 -14.30 -12.27
C ALA A 1111 -6.49 -15.49 -11.92
N ALA A 1112 -5.81 -15.45 -10.77
CA ALA A 1112 -5.01 -16.55 -10.20
C ALA A 1112 -5.86 -17.61 -9.49
N SER A 1113 -7.17 -17.63 -9.70
CA SER A 1113 -8.07 -18.64 -9.11
C SER A 1113 -7.71 -20.11 -9.40
N PRO A 1114 -6.99 -20.50 -10.47
CA PRO A 1114 -6.45 -21.87 -10.58
C PRO A 1114 -5.51 -22.28 -9.44
N ALA A 1115 -4.86 -21.33 -8.76
CA ALA A 1115 -4.00 -21.61 -7.61
C ALA A 1115 -4.75 -22.31 -6.47
N TYR A 1116 -6.03 -21.97 -6.25
CA TYR A 1116 -6.87 -22.58 -5.21
C TYR A 1116 -7.94 -23.53 -5.79
N THR A 1117 -8.56 -23.21 -6.93
CA THR A 1117 -9.62 -24.07 -7.52
C THR A 1117 -9.11 -25.44 -8.00
N VAL A 1118 -7.82 -25.57 -8.34
CA VAL A 1118 -7.22 -26.89 -8.59
C VAL A 1118 -7.13 -27.71 -7.28
N PRO A 1119 -6.42 -27.28 -6.22
CA PRO A 1119 -6.41 -28.06 -4.98
C PRO A 1119 -7.79 -28.25 -4.33
N GLN A 1120 -8.61 -27.19 -4.29
CA GLN A 1120 -9.93 -27.22 -3.66
C GLN A 1120 -10.93 -28.07 -4.46
N GLY A 1121 -10.95 -27.97 -5.80
CA GLY A 1121 -11.92 -28.64 -6.65
C GLY A 1121 -11.45 -29.97 -7.24
N MET A 1122 -10.26 -30.01 -7.84
CA MET A 1122 -9.69 -31.19 -8.50
C MET A 1122 -9.21 -32.24 -7.50
N PHE A 1123 -8.70 -31.83 -6.33
CA PHE A 1123 -8.34 -32.75 -5.25
C PHE A 1123 -9.38 -32.77 -4.11
N GLY A 1124 -10.34 -31.83 -4.09
CA GLY A 1124 -11.38 -31.79 -3.08
C GLY A 1124 -10.86 -31.45 -1.68
N ILE A 1125 -9.77 -30.68 -1.57
CA ILE A 1125 -9.17 -30.32 -0.28
C ILE A 1125 -9.92 -29.13 0.32
N GLU A 1126 -10.86 -29.43 1.23
CA GLU A 1126 -11.72 -28.43 1.87
C GLU A 1126 -11.82 -28.63 3.39
N PRO A 1127 -11.62 -27.58 4.22
CA PRO A 1127 -11.82 -27.68 5.66
C PRO A 1127 -13.31 -27.88 5.97
N THR A 1128 -13.63 -28.98 6.66
CA THR A 1128 -15.00 -29.30 7.09
C THR A 1128 -15.27 -28.88 8.54
N THR A 1129 -14.20 -28.55 9.27
CA THR A 1129 -14.24 -27.77 10.51
C THR A 1129 -13.11 -26.73 10.51
N PRO A 1130 -13.26 -25.62 11.25
CA PRO A 1130 -12.29 -24.52 11.26
C PRO A 1130 -10.86 -24.96 11.60
N GLY A 1131 -9.87 -24.42 10.89
CA GLY A 1131 -8.45 -24.68 11.10
C GLY A 1131 -8.01 -26.10 10.74
N TYR A 1132 -8.68 -26.72 9.74
CA TYR A 1132 -8.41 -28.07 9.24
C TYR A 1132 -8.44 -29.19 10.31
N ALA A 1133 -9.15 -29.01 11.44
CA ALA A 1133 -9.28 -30.09 12.43
C ALA A 1133 -9.91 -31.36 11.81
N THR A 1134 -10.86 -31.17 10.90
CA THR A 1134 -11.29 -32.15 9.90
C THR A 1134 -11.38 -31.49 8.53
N TYR A 1135 -11.08 -32.25 7.48
CA TYR A 1135 -11.16 -31.78 6.10
C TYR A 1135 -11.45 -32.93 5.13
N ASP A 1136 -11.85 -32.59 3.91
CA ASP A 1136 -12.10 -33.57 2.84
C ASP A 1136 -10.88 -33.72 1.92
N VAL A 1137 -10.78 -34.88 1.29
CA VAL A 1137 -9.99 -35.08 0.06
C VAL A 1137 -10.87 -35.85 -0.90
N ARG A 1138 -11.30 -35.20 -1.98
CA ARG A 1138 -12.27 -35.71 -2.96
C ARG A 1138 -11.79 -35.50 -4.39
N PRO A 1139 -10.84 -36.33 -4.88
CA PRO A 1139 -10.25 -36.14 -6.20
C PRO A 1139 -11.24 -36.34 -7.34
N GLN A 1140 -11.23 -35.41 -8.31
CA GLN A 1140 -12.05 -35.42 -9.52
C GLN A 1140 -11.16 -35.40 -10.76
N PRO A 1141 -10.61 -36.55 -11.21
CA PRO A 1141 -9.50 -36.59 -12.18
C PRO A 1141 -9.75 -35.95 -13.55
N GLY A 1142 -11.01 -35.86 -14.01
CA GLY A 1142 -11.37 -35.12 -15.23
C GLY A 1142 -10.81 -35.62 -16.57
N GLY A 1143 -10.01 -36.69 -16.59
CA GLY A 1143 -9.28 -37.15 -17.78
C GLY A 1143 -7.75 -37.00 -17.66
N VAL A 1144 -7.26 -36.40 -16.58
CA VAL A 1144 -5.86 -36.40 -16.17
C VAL A 1144 -5.52 -37.77 -15.57
N ASP A 1145 -4.46 -38.42 -16.06
CA ASP A 1145 -4.09 -39.80 -15.68
C ASP A 1145 -3.55 -39.87 -14.24
N TRP A 1146 -2.79 -38.86 -13.82
CA TRP A 1146 -2.24 -38.73 -12.47
C TRP A 1146 -1.99 -37.25 -12.15
N ALA A 1147 -2.12 -36.89 -10.88
CA ALA A 1147 -1.73 -35.59 -10.37
C ALA A 1147 -1.37 -35.66 -8.88
N HIS A 1148 -0.58 -34.72 -8.40
CA HIS A 1148 -0.34 -34.51 -6.98
C HIS A 1148 -0.30 -33.02 -6.61
N VAL A 1149 -0.67 -32.73 -5.37
CA VAL A 1149 -0.60 -31.40 -4.78
C VAL A 1149 -0.15 -31.47 -3.32
N THR A 1150 0.66 -30.49 -2.92
CA THR A 1150 1.04 -30.23 -1.53
C THR A 1150 0.70 -28.78 -1.22
N LEU A 1151 0.07 -28.54 -0.07
CA LEU A 1151 -0.42 -27.24 0.37
C LEU A 1151 0.11 -26.90 1.77
N PRO A 1152 0.51 -25.65 2.05
CA PRO A 1152 0.88 -25.20 3.37
C PRO A 1152 -0.38 -24.88 4.20
N THR A 1153 -0.40 -25.23 5.49
CA THR A 1153 -1.45 -24.79 6.44
C THR A 1153 -0.85 -24.51 7.81
N LEU A 1154 -1.59 -23.84 8.70
CA LEU A 1154 -1.20 -23.64 10.11
C LEU A 1154 -1.05 -24.95 10.91
N LYS A 1155 -1.45 -26.11 10.37
CA LYS A 1155 -1.25 -27.45 10.97
C LYS A 1155 -0.01 -28.18 10.43
N GLY A 1156 0.68 -27.61 9.45
CA GLY A 1156 1.65 -28.27 8.60
C GLY A 1156 1.08 -28.56 7.20
N ARG A 1157 1.88 -29.19 6.35
CA ARG A 1157 1.48 -29.45 4.96
C ARG A 1157 0.37 -30.51 4.86
N ILE A 1158 -0.59 -30.28 3.96
CA ILE A 1158 -1.55 -31.28 3.49
C ILE A 1158 -1.09 -31.75 2.12
N GLY A 1159 -1.06 -33.07 1.90
CA GLY A 1159 -0.72 -33.66 0.62
C GLY A 1159 -1.85 -34.51 0.05
N ALA A 1160 -2.12 -34.43 -1.25
CA ALA A 1160 -3.05 -35.31 -1.95
C ALA A 1160 -2.51 -35.68 -3.34
N ALA A 1161 -2.68 -36.94 -3.73
CA ALA A 1161 -2.28 -37.47 -5.03
C ALA A 1161 -3.31 -38.48 -5.54
N TYR A 1162 -3.38 -38.69 -6.85
CA TYR A 1162 -4.10 -39.82 -7.42
C TYR A 1162 -3.40 -40.37 -8.67
N ASP A 1163 -3.70 -41.63 -9.00
CA ASP A 1163 -3.19 -42.34 -10.18
C ASP A 1163 -4.34 -43.21 -10.75
N VAL A 1164 -4.66 -43.04 -12.03
CA VAL A 1164 -5.76 -43.74 -12.71
C VAL A 1164 -5.22 -44.99 -13.40
N VAL A 1165 -5.46 -46.15 -12.80
CA VAL A 1165 -4.91 -47.45 -13.23
C VAL A 1165 -6.03 -48.37 -13.70
N ASP A 1166 -6.04 -48.68 -15.00
CA ASP A 1166 -7.08 -49.51 -15.65
C ASP A 1166 -8.52 -49.00 -15.43
N GLY A 1167 -8.70 -47.68 -15.32
CA GLY A 1167 -9.99 -47.02 -15.07
C GLY A 1167 -10.44 -47.00 -13.60
N ARG A 1168 -9.58 -47.43 -12.66
CA ARG A 1168 -9.74 -47.24 -11.22
C ARG A 1168 -8.87 -46.08 -10.76
N THR A 1169 -9.40 -45.17 -9.97
CA THR A 1169 -8.61 -44.13 -9.31
C THR A 1169 -8.09 -44.65 -7.96
N ASP A 1170 -6.78 -44.70 -7.79
CA ASP A 1170 -6.13 -44.89 -6.50
C ASP A 1170 -5.74 -43.51 -5.93
N VAL A 1171 -5.85 -43.30 -4.62
CA VAL A 1171 -5.67 -42.00 -3.96
C VAL A 1171 -4.60 -42.10 -2.88
N GLY A 1172 -3.62 -41.19 -2.90
CA GLY A 1172 -2.63 -41.00 -1.83
C GLY A 1172 -2.92 -39.73 -1.04
N VAL A 1173 -2.74 -39.75 0.28
CA VAL A 1173 -2.87 -38.57 1.14
C VAL A 1173 -1.75 -38.51 2.17
N SER A 1174 -1.32 -37.29 2.49
CA SER A 1174 -0.46 -36.97 3.62
C SER A 1174 -1.22 -36.05 4.56
N VAL A 1175 -1.60 -36.60 5.72
CA VAL A 1175 -2.46 -35.94 6.71
C VAL A 1175 -1.60 -35.39 7.85
N PRO A 1176 -1.59 -34.07 8.10
CA PRO A 1176 -0.79 -33.49 9.16
C PRO A 1176 -1.28 -33.92 10.56
N GLY A 1177 -0.40 -33.84 11.54
CA GLY A 1177 -0.71 -34.19 12.92
C GLY A 1177 -1.82 -33.33 13.49
N ASN A 1178 -2.62 -33.93 14.37
CA ASN A 1178 -3.76 -33.28 15.03
C ASN A 1178 -4.92 -32.87 14.10
N THR A 1179 -4.94 -33.36 12.85
CA THR A 1179 -6.07 -33.27 11.91
C THR A 1179 -6.60 -34.67 11.56
N THR A 1180 -7.66 -34.74 10.76
CA THR A 1180 -8.21 -35.99 10.24
C THR A 1180 -8.94 -35.75 8.92
N ALA A 1181 -8.66 -36.54 7.89
CA ALA A 1181 -9.31 -36.44 6.59
C ALA A 1181 -10.52 -37.38 6.47
N ARG A 1182 -11.54 -36.96 5.71
CA ARG A 1182 -12.50 -37.85 5.04
C ARG A 1182 -12.06 -37.98 3.59
N VAL A 1183 -11.72 -39.19 3.15
CA VAL A 1183 -11.16 -39.41 1.81
C VAL A 1183 -12.18 -40.12 0.92
N PHE A 1184 -12.45 -39.55 -0.24
CA PHE A 1184 -13.41 -40.06 -1.21
C PHE A 1184 -12.67 -40.71 -2.39
N VAL A 1185 -12.93 -41.99 -2.63
CA VAL A 1185 -12.35 -42.72 -3.77
C VAL A 1185 -13.39 -42.81 -4.91
N PRO A 1186 -13.13 -42.28 -6.11
CA PRO A 1186 -14.04 -42.38 -7.24
C PRO A 1186 -14.43 -43.83 -7.59
N THR A 1187 -15.72 -44.05 -7.90
CA THR A 1187 -16.28 -45.36 -8.27
C THR A 1187 -17.35 -45.26 -9.34
N SER A 1188 -17.44 -46.27 -10.21
CA SER A 1188 -18.57 -46.48 -11.13
C SER A 1188 -19.60 -47.47 -10.59
N GLU A 1189 -19.34 -48.11 -9.45
CA GLU A 1189 -20.27 -49.02 -8.77
C GLU A 1189 -21.11 -48.26 -7.74
N GLU A 1190 -22.44 -48.39 -7.84
CA GLU A 1190 -23.39 -47.82 -6.87
C GLU A 1190 -23.51 -48.67 -5.60
N GLY A 1191 -23.49 -48.02 -4.44
CA GLY A 1191 -23.72 -48.62 -3.13
C GLY A 1191 -22.45 -48.90 -2.33
N ASP A 1192 -22.61 -49.06 -1.00
CA ASP A 1192 -21.49 -49.22 -0.07
C ASP A 1192 -20.60 -50.41 -0.42
N ALA A 1193 -19.29 -50.19 -0.40
CA ALA A 1193 -18.29 -51.17 -0.82
C ALA A 1193 -17.08 -51.21 0.13
N THR A 1194 -16.05 -51.99 -0.22
CA THR A 1194 -14.80 -52.05 0.54
C THR A 1194 -13.74 -51.16 -0.12
N VAL A 1195 -13.13 -50.29 0.69
CA VAL A 1195 -11.93 -49.53 0.32
C VAL A 1195 -10.77 -50.06 1.15
N TYR A 1196 -9.62 -50.27 0.53
CA TYR A 1196 -8.39 -50.72 1.18
C TYR A 1196 -7.54 -49.50 1.50
N VAL A 1197 -7.35 -49.21 2.79
CA VAL A 1197 -6.44 -48.17 3.29
C VAL A 1197 -5.15 -48.86 3.72
N ASP A 1198 -4.04 -48.57 3.06
CA ASP A 1198 -2.74 -49.24 3.25
C ASP A 1198 -2.83 -50.78 3.13
N GLY A 1199 -3.68 -51.25 2.21
CA GLY A 1199 -3.99 -52.67 2.02
C GLY A 1199 -4.96 -53.27 3.07
N VAL A 1200 -5.42 -52.50 4.05
CA VAL A 1200 -6.36 -52.93 5.09
C VAL A 1200 -7.80 -52.56 4.68
N ALA A 1201 -8.66 -53.56 4.57
CA ALA A 1201 -10.08 -53.36 4.23
C ALA A 1201 -10.81 -52.52 5.28
N ARG A 1202 -11.45 -51.43 4.82
CA ARG A 1202 -12.38 -50.57 5.56
C ARG A 1202 -13.72 -50.47 4.79
N PRO A 1203 -14.84 -50.20 5.49
CA PRO A 1203 -16.09 -49.84 4.81
C PRO A 1203 -15.93 -48.48 4.12
N GLY A 1204 -16.41 -48.37 2.87
CA GLY A 1204 -16.60 -47.11 2.16
C GLY A 1204 -18.09 -46.85 1.96
N THR A 1205 -18.56 -45.67 2.35
CA THR A 1205 -19.96 -45.25 2.17
C THR A 1205 -20.14 -44.66 0.79
N TYR A 1206 -21.16 -45.09 0.03
CA TYR A 1206 -21.39 -44.56 -1.31
C TYR A 1206 -22.06 -43.18 -1.27
N GLU A 1207 -21.44 -42.21 -1.95
CA GLU A 1207 -21.89 -40.83 -2.04
C GLU A 1207 -21.58 -40.26 -3.43
N ARG A 1208 -22.61 -40.09 -4.29
CA ARG A 1208 -22.53 -39.45 -5.62
C ARG A 1208 -21.35 -39.92 -6.52
N GLY A 1209 -21.16 -41.22 -6.67
CA GLY A 1209 -20.05 -41.76 -7.50
C GLY A 1209 -18.71 -41.86 -6.77
N PHE A 1210 -18.70 -41.73 -5.45
CA PHE A 1210 -17.51 -41.91 -4.61
C PHE A 1210 -17.78 -42.89 -3.48
N LEU A 1211 -16.72 -43.54 -2.99
CA LEU A 1211 -16.70 -44.29 -1.73
C LEU A 1211 -15.95 -43.45 -0.69
N ARG A 1212 -16.69 -42.87 0.26
CA ARG A 1212 -16.13 -42.08 1.36
C ARG A 1212 -15.62 -43.00 2.48
N VAL A 1213 -14.37 -42.77 2.89
CA VAL A 1213 -13.75 -43.36 4.08
C VAL A 1213 -13.57 -42.25 5.11
N ASP A 1214 -14.30 -42.35 6.21
CA ASP A 1214 -14.17 -41.46 7.36
C ASP A 1214 -12.96 -41.86 8.24
N GLU A 1215 -12.48 -40.92 9.05
CA GLU A 1215 -11.41 -41.12 10.04
C GLU A 1215 -10.08 -41.66 9.46
N VAL A 1216 -9.60 -41.01 8.39
CA VAL A 1216 -8.21 -41.15 7.92
C VAL A 1216 -7.34 -40.19 8.74
N GLY A 1217 -6.66 -40.73 9.75
CA GLY A 1217 -5.84 -39.95 10.69
C GLY A 1217 -4.50 -39.49 10.11
N ALA A 1218 -3.71 -38.84 10.96
CA ALA A 1218 -2.41 -38.29 10.60
C ALA A 1218 -1.40 -39.34 10.11
N GLY A 1219 -0.68 -39.03 9.03
CA GLY A 1219 0.27 -39.90 8.35
C GLY A 1219 0.10 -39.95 6.83
N CYS A 1220 0.99 -40.71 6.18
CA CYS A 1220 0.88 -41.06 4.77
C CYS A 1220 -0.03 -42.28 4.62
N HIS A 1221 -1.05 -42.18 3.76
CA HIS A 1221 -2.02 -43.25 3.50
C HIS A 1221 -2.32 -43.40 2.01
N VAL A 1222 -2.51 -44.64 1.55
CA VAL A 1222 -2.98 -44.96 0.19
C VAL A 1222 -4.30 -45.71 0.24
N LEU A 1223 -5.28 -45.23 -0.53
CA LEU A 1223 -6.64 -45.74 -0.60
C LEU A 1223 -6.95 -46.26 -2.01
N SER A 1224 -7.54 -47.46 -2.08
CA SER A 1224 -7.93 -48.10 -3.34
C SER A 1224 -9.16 -48.99 -3.20
N THR A 1225 -9.94 -49.18 -4.25
CA THR A 1225 -10.95 -50.25 -4.33
C THR A 1225 -10.35 -51.63 -4.61
N SER A 1226 -9.03 -51.73 -4.89
CA SER A 1226 -8.30 -52.97 -5.14
C SER A 1226 -7.43 -53.40 -3.95
N PRO A 1227 -7.52 -54.66 -3.47
CA PRO A 1227 -6.60 -55.19 -2.45
C PRO A 1227 -5.15 -55.35 -2.93
N ASN A 1228 -4.93 -55.27 -4.24
CA ASN A 1228 -3.63 -55.47 -4.88
C ASN A 1228 -3.13 -54.20 -5.60
N ALA A 1229 -3.63 -53.02 -5.22
CA ALA A 1229 -3.12 -51.76 -5.75
C ALA A 1229 -1.61 -51.65 -5.50
N SER A 1230 -0.87 -51.27 -6.54
CA SER A 1230 0.56 -50.99 -6.42
C SER A 1230 0.74 -49.62 -5.79
N VAL A 1231 1.29 -49.58 -4.57
CA VAL A 1231 1.82 -48.34 -3.98
C VAL A 1231 3.02 -47.92 -4.84
N GLY A 1232 2.79 -47.01 -5.79
CA GLY A 1232 3.79 -46.45 -6.67
C GLY A 1232 4.23 -45.06 -6.21
N ASP A 1233 5.43 -44.65 -6.62
CA ASP A 1233 6.09 -43.42 -6.17
C ASP A 1233 5.21 -42.16 -6.37
N ARG A 1234 4.32 -42.15 -7.37
CA ARG A 1234 3.34 -41.07 -7.62
C ARG A 1234 2.40 -40.84 -6.43
N LEU A 1235 1.81 -41.89 -5.88
CA LEU A 1235 0.82 -41.79 -4.79
C LEU A 1235 1.49 -41.40 -3.46
N THR A 1236 2.76 -41.74 -3.29
CA THR A 1236 3.55 -41.42 -2.09
C THR A 1236 4.45 -40.20 -2.24
N SER A 1237 4.41 -39.50 -3.38
CA SER A 1237 5.20 -38.28 -3.65
C SER A 1237 4.94 -37.21 -2.60
N VAL A 1238 3.67 -37.02 -2.24
CA VAL A 1238 3.18 -36.08 -1.23
C VAL A 1238 3.48 -36.48 0.22
N CYS A 1239 4.13 -37.64 0.44
CA CYS A 1239 4.45 -38.16 1.77
C CYS A 1239 5.90 -37.87 2.20
N ALA A 1240 6.62 -37.00 1.48
CA ALA A 1240 7.99 -36.62 1.79
C ALA A 1240 8.03 -35.38 2.72
N ASP A 1241 8.09 -35.62 4.03
CA ASP A 1241 8.61 -34.71 5.07
C ASP A 1241 9.04 -35.51 6.34
#